data_AF-A0A420CWF4-F1
#
_entry.id   AF-A0A420CWF4-F1
#
_cell.length_a   1.000
_cell.length_b   1.000
_cell.length_c   1.000
_cell.angle_alpha   90.00
_cell.angle_beta   90.00
_cell.angle_gamma   90.00
#
_symmetry.space_group_name_H-M   'P 1'
#
loop_
_entity.id
_entity.type
_entity.pdbx_description
1 polymer ?
#
loop_
_entity_poly.entity_id
_entity_poly.type
_entity_poly.pdbx_seq_one_letter_code
_entity_poly.pdbx_strand_id
1 'polypeptide(L)'
;MKKNLFVVGMLATFSLVKSQVGINTTNPQGVFNIDGLKNNPTTGTPTAAQAKDDLVTTSNGNLGLGVITPGTTLDVNGAITNRETPLAVTGNAVTIPANVSLVQLTGAATTNITVTAPVAPNAGQRLIVYNNTTGGFGATLNGVTVPNGKAQEFIFSNSSWKSIDGSSGGGSSVNIYNTDGTLTGNRTVTQGANTLAFTGTQTNAFSVDGTTLSVDAANGRVGIGTTTPDTKLTISTPDNSFGLNHTNGSVNFKSYIGGGVVSVGTTTANDLRFTTNNTQKMTITPAGDVGIGTTTPDAKLTITAPDNSFGLHQTNGAVSLKSYIGGGVVSVGTTTANDLRFTTNNTQKMTITSAGNVGVGTVTPTNKLVVAGSNGQPSALGTATTNATLRVDGNSNHALDFGTYANFPYGSYISSQNKTSAAGLPLVLNPVGGNVGVGTNAPDNSALLELNTTNRGFLLPRVSLTSMTDGSTIPSPAKALMVYNSNTGLAPYGEGVYYNSGTSTAPSWSKLAPQTTDYQLLGVFTDTATFPVDQLATGNGVIINNLDLGLSVSVTVPANSTAKIVVDYNVPVGTTNTASNELGYYGVRFIRNGGEEPAGSRKYTIPEGNNGSQMVSTVGKYAETYNNTSASPVIITYTLNGYVESTNHPVRFNMWAASGQNFNWGVGSISATAFAKDN
;
A
#
# COMPACT_ATOMS: atom_id res chain seq x y z
N MET A 1 -15.48 167.18 63.06
CA MET A 1 -16.68 167.85 62.48
C MET A 1 -17.44 166.83 61.65
N LYS A 2 -18.77 166.72 61.88
CA LYS A 2 -19.89 166.49 60.93
C LYS A 2 -19.70 165.41 59.81
N LYS A 3 -20.63 164.54 59.43
CA LYS A 3 -22.08 164.34 59.66
C LYS A 3 -22.49 163.03 58.96
N ASN A 4 -23.56 162.41 59.45
CA ASN A 4 -24.27 161.22 58.94
C ASN A 4 -24.99 161.45 57.60
N LEU A 5 -25.26 160.38 56.80
CA LEU A 5 -26.60 159.75 56.57
C LEU A 5 -26.60 158.71 55.38
N PHE A 6 -26.89 157.44 55.71
CA PHE A 6 -27.91 156.49 55.16
C PHE A 6 -28.03 155.92 53.71
N VAL A 7 -28.36 154.60 53.69
CA VAL A 7 -29.26 153.77 52.83
C VAL A 7 -28.69 152.88 51.66
N VAL A 8 -28.71 151.55 51.91
CA VAL A 8 -29.24 150.37 51.14
C VAL A 8 -28.56 149.78 49.85
N GLY A 9 -28.30 148.45 49.88
CA GLY A 9 -28.81 147.52 48.84
C GLY A 9 -27.90 146.51 48.10
N MET A 10 -27.84 145.25 48.58
CA MET A 10 -27.73 143.94 47.87
C MET A 10 -26.49 143.47 47.04
N LEU A 11 -25.82 142.45 47.63
CA LEU A 11 -25.53 141.08 47.10
C LEU A 11 -24.86 140.85 45.72
N ALA A 12 -23.63 140.30 45.77
CA ALA A 12 -23.17 139.10 45.02
C ALA A 12 -21.74 138.70 45.49
N THR A 13 -21.59 137.93 46.57
CA THR A 13 -21.14 136.51 46.54
C THR A 13 -20.28 136.09 45.34
N PHE A 14 -18.96 136.05 45.52
CA PHE A 14 -18.14 134.86 45.22
C PHE A 14 -17.02 134.73 46.25
N SER A 15 -17.37 134.11 47.36
CA SER A 15 -16.46 133.32 48.17
C SER A 15 -16.10 132.05 47.39
N LEU A 16 -14.89 132.00 46.84
CA LEU A 16 -14.13 130.75 46.73
C LEU A 16 -12.82 130.93 47.50
N VAL A 17 -12.97 131.04 48.82
CA VAL A 17 -11.90 130.68 49.75
C VAL A 17 -12.08 129.19 50.04
N LYS A 18 -11.36 128.36 49.31
CA LYS A 18 -10.93 127.01 49.70
C LYS A 18 -9.68 126.64 48.87
N SER A 19 -8.65 126.00 49.41
CA SER A 19 -8.34 125.73 50.82
C SER A 19 -7.03 124.96 50.87
N GLN A 20 -6.04 125.55 51.56
CA GLN A 20 -4.98 124.89 52.34
C GLN A 20 -4.02 123.98 51.52
N VAL A 21 -2.83 123.60 52.00
CA VAL A 21 -2.60 122.70 53.14
C VAL A 21 -1.13 122.78 53.60
N GLY A 22 -0.90 123.39 54.77
CA GLY A 22 0.44 123.51 55.37
C GLY A 22 0.88 122.24 56.09
N ILE A 23 2.18 122.02 56.33
CA ILE A 23 2.65 120.79 57.01
C ILE A 23 3.63 121.12 58.15
N ASN A 24 3.06 121.70 59.22
CA ASN A 24 3.41 121.54 60.65
C ASN A 24 2.16 121.93 61.48
N THR A 25 0.97 121.48 61.06
CA THR A 25 -0.36 121.90 61.57
C THR A 25 -1.26 120.70 61.90
N THR A 26 -2.20 120.91 62.84
CA THR A 26 -3.23 119.98 63.32
C THR A 26 -4.46 119.82 62.42
N ASN A 27 -4.56 120.44 61.24
CA ASN A 27 -5.57 120.00 60.24
C ASN A 27 -5.43 120.66 58.85
N PRO A 28 -4.78 119.98 57.90
CA PRO A 28 -5.18 120.21 56.51
C PRO A 28 -5.20 118.91 55.65
N GLN A 29 -6.15 118.85 54.70
CA GLN A 29 -6.72 117.63 54.07
C GLN A 29 -6.83 117.73 52.52
N GLY A 30 -5.75 118.03 51.81
CA GLY A 30 -5.77 118.40 50.37
C GLY A 30 -4.44 118.14 49.65
N VAL A 31 -4.44 118.29 48.32
CA VAL A 31 -3.31 117.97 47.42
C VAL A 31 -2.16 118.96 47.63
N PHE A 32 -0.96 118.46 47.96
CA PHE A 32 0.27 119.26 48.00
C PHE A 32 1.16 118.87 46.81
N ASN A 33 1.32 119.80 45.87
CA ASN A 33 2.14 119.65 44.68
C ASN A 33 3.27 120.69 44.68
N ILE A 34 4.50 120.23 44.42
CA ILE A 34 5.64 121.06 44.10
C ILE A 34 5.99 120.80 42.64
N ASP A 35 5.91 121.84 41.81
CA ASP A 35 6.38 121.86 40.42
C ASP A 35 7.76 122.50 40.40
N GLY A 36 8.79 121.66 40.25
CA GLY A 36 10.19 122.05 40.44
C GLY A 36 10.70 123.03 39.39
N LEU A 37 10.31 122.86 38.12
CA LEU A 37 10.71 123.71 37.00
C LEU A 37 9.67 124.77 36.65
N LYS A 38 8.55 124.81 37.38
CA LYS A 38 7.42 125.70 37.13
C LYS A 38 6.91 125.56 35.69
N ASN A 39 6.89 124.33 35.20
CA ASN A 39 6.61 124.02 33.80
C ASN A 39 5.17 123.51 33.60
N ASN A 40 4.37 123.37 34.67
CA ASN A 40 3.00 122.90 34.58
C ASN A 40 2.06 123.92 33.93
N PRO A 41 1.11 123.48 33.09
CA PRO A 41 0.17 124.37 32.41
C PRO A 41 -0.78 125.02 33.42
N THR A 42 -1.19 126.26 33.14
CA THR A 42 -2.11 127.03 34.00
C THR A 42 -3.51 126.40 34.14
N THR A 43 -3.89 125.53 33.20
CA THR A 43 -5.12 124.71 33.24
C THR A 43 -4.88 123.35 32.55
N GLY A 44 -5.42 122.26 33.10
CA GLY A 44 -5.23 120.90 32.58
C GLY A 44 -4.22 120.07 33.38
N THR A 45 -4.10 118.77 33.09
CA THR A 45 -3.13 117.88 33.74
C THR A 45 -1.73 118.09 33.16
N PRO A 46 -0.66 118.13 33.99
CA PRO A 46 0.72 118.07 33.50
C PRO A 46 0.96 116.90 32.53
N THR A 47 1.78 117.11 31.51
CA THR A 47 2.24 116.01 30.66
C THR A 47 3.22 115.12 31.43
N ALA A 48 3.43 113.88 30.99
CA ALA A 48 4.37 112.97 31.64
C ALA A 48 5.83 113.48 31.68
N ALA A 49 6.20 114.42 30.80
CA ALA A 49 7.52 115.05 30.82
C ALA A 49 7.63 116.16 31.87
N GLN A 50 6.57 116.95 32.04
CA GLN A 50 6.45 117.98 33.08
C GLN A 50 6.31 117.37 34.47
N ALA A 51 5.59 116.26 34.59
CA ALA A 51 5.44 115.56 35.85
C ALA A 51 6.76 115.04 36.44
N LYS A 52 7.85 114.94 35.67
CA LYS A 52 9.12 114.31 36.11
C LYS A 52 9.83 115.07 37.22
N ASP A 53 9.69 116.39 37.25
CA ASP A 53 10.26 117.25 38.27
C ASP A 53 9.27 117.58 39.40
N ASP A 54 8.09 116.97 39.36
CA ASP A 54 7.05 117.20 40.35
C ASP A 54 7.18 116.27 41.56
N LEU A 55 6.92 116.84 42.74
CA LEU A 55 6.51 116.12 43.93
C LEU A 55 5.00 116.28 44.09
N VAL A 56 4.27 115.18 44.10
CA VAL A 56 2.81 115.18 44.20
C VAL A 56 2.37 114.38 45.40
N THR A 57 1.52 114.96 46.24
CA THR A 57 0.78 114.21 47.26
C THR A 57 -0.69 114.23 46.92
N THR A 58 -1.27 113.05 46.77
CA THR A 58 -2.70 112.92 46.48
C THR A 58 -3.51 112.95 47.77
N SER A 59 -4.82 113.18 47.66
CA SER A 59 -5.75 113.11 48.80
C SER A 59 -5.80 111.74 49.48
N ASN A 60 -5.31 110.68 48.82
CA ASN A 60 -5.27 109.32 49.36
C ASN A 60 -3.98 109.02 50.15
N GLY A 61 -3.09 110.01 50.33
CA GLY A 61 -1.84 109.86 51.06
C GLY A 61 -0.69 109.27 50.24
N ASN A 62 -0.88 109.05 48.94
CA ASN A 62 0.19 108.59 48.05
C ASN A 62 1.13 109.74 47.69
N LEU A 63 2.43 109.48 47.82
CA LEU A 63 3.52 110.35 47.42
C LEU A 63 4.05 109.93 46.04
N GLY A 64 3.88 110.79 45.04
CA GLY A 64 4.45 110.66 43.71
C GLY A 64 5.72 111.50 43.58
N LEU A 65 6.80 110.89 43.10
CA LEU A 65 8.01 111.57 42.65
C LEU A 65 8.13 111.35 41.15
N GLY A 66 7.99 112.41 40.35
CA GLY A 66 8.04 112.30 38.90
C GLY A 66 6.73 111.81 38.23
N VAL A 67 5.62 111.75 38.99
CA VAL A 67 4.33 111.21 38.56
C VAL A 67 3.16 111.90 39.28
N ILE A 68 2.13 112.28 38.52
CA ILE A 68 0.98 113.04 39.03
C ILE A 68 -0.19 112.17 39.53
N THR A 69 -0.16 110.88 39.23
CA THR A 69 -1.16 109.88 39.67
C THR A 69 -0.45 108.65 40.26
N PRO A 70 0.18 108.76 41.44
CA PRO A 70 0.92 107.66 42.05
C PRO A 70 0.00 106.46 42.36
N GLY A 71 0.36 105.28 41.86
CA GLY A 71 -0.44 104.05 42.00
C GLY A 71 -0.30 103.37 43.36
N THR A 72 0.71 103.72 44.14
CA THR A 72 0.99 103.19 45.49
C THR A 72 1.37 104.32 46.45
N THR A 73 1.51 104.01 47.75
CA THR A 73 1.81 105.00 48.79
C THR A 73 3.10 105.79 48.54
N LEU A 74 4.09 105.18 47.89
CA LEU A 74 5.27 105.86 47.34
C LEU A 74 5.49 105.34 45.93
N ASP A 75 5.27 106.18 44.93
CA ASP A 75 5.47 105.87 43.51
C ASP A 75 6.54 106.79 42.94
N VAL A 76 7.62 106.20 42.43
CA VAL A 76 8.75 106.93 41.89
C VAL A 76 8.89 106.58 40.42
N ASN A 77 8.57 107.53 39.56
CA ASN A 77 8.75 107.40 38.12
C ASN A 77 10.18 107.78 37.73
N GLY A 78 11.13 106.92 38.12
CA GLY A 78 12.55 107.13 37.96
C GLY A 78 13.36 106.08 38.74
N ALA A 79 14.69 106.20 38.70
CA ALA A 79 15.56 105.30 39.47
C ALA A 79 15.55 105.66 40.96
N ILE A 80 15.46 104.65 41.82
CA ILE A 80 15.67 104.79 43.27
C ILE A 80 17.10 104.34 43.57
N THR A 81 17.93 105.21 44.13
CA THR A 81 19.27 104.84 44.60
C THR A 81 19.25 104.57 46.10
N ASN A 82 19.37 103.30 46.49
CA ASN A 82 19.69 102.93 47.86
C ASN A 82 21.20 103.13 48.08
N ARG A 83 21.57 103.91 49.10
CA ARG A 83 22.99 104.10 49.44
C ARG A 83 23.53 102.83 50.10
N GLU A 84 24.60 102.29 49.53
CA GLU A 84 25.33 101.17 50.14
C GLU A 84 25.95 101.60 51.46
N THR A 85 25.78 100.79 52.50
CA THR A 85 26.50 100.93 53.77
C THR A 85 27.58 99.85 53.87
N PRO A 86 28.88 100.21 53.77
CA PRO A 86 29.96 99.24 53.96
C PRO A 86 30.02 98.75 55.41
N LEU A 87 30.08 97.42 55.59
CA LEU A 87 30.21 96.78 56.90
C LEU A 87 31.39 95.80 56.89
N ALA A 88 32.41 96.08 57.71
CA ALA A 88 33.55 95.19 57.85
C ALA A 88 33.18 93.93 58.63
N VAL A 89 33.44 92.76 58.04
CA VAL A 89 33.28 91.47 58.71
C VAL A 89 34.40 91.28 59.71
N THR A 90 34.06 90.99 60.96
CA THR A 90 35.02 90.74 62.05
C THR A 90 34.76 89.35 62.63
N GLY A 91 35.77 88.48 62.62
CA GLY A 91 35.65 87.11 63.13
C GLY A 91 34.63 86.24 62.38
N ASN A 92 34.50 86.41 61.05
CA ASN A 92 33.48 85.75 60.22
C ASN A 92 32.03 86.00 60.69
N ALA A 93 31.79 87.15 61.32
CA ALA A 93 30.45 87.59 61.69
C ALA A 93 30.27 89.07 61.36
N VAL A 94 29.02 89.46 61.11
CA VAL A 94 28.64 90.86 60.88
C VAL A 94 27.21 91.10 61.34
N THR A 95 26.98 92.23 62.00
CA THR A 95 25.65 92.68 62.41
C THR A 95 25.22 93.87 61.56
N ILE A 96 24.06 93.77 60.93
CA ILE A 96 23.49 94.84 60.12
C ILE A 96 22.81 95.86 61.05
N PRO A 97 23.08 97.17 60.90
CA PRO A 97 22.43 98.19 61.71
C PRO A 97 20.96 98.40 61.31
N ALA A 98 20.16 98.97 62.22
CA ALA A 98 18.77 99.33 61.94
C ALA A 98 18.68 100.41 60.84
N ASN A 99 17.55 100.43 60.11
CA ASN A 99 17.22 101.40 59.07
C ASN A 99 18.16 101.42 57.83
N VAL A 100 18.80 100.28 57.53
CA VAL A 100 19.56 100.10 56.29
C VAL A 100 18.85 99.09 55.38
N SER A 101 18.77 99.42 54.09
CA SER A 101 18.15 98.56 53.06
C SER A 101 19.15 97.91 52.11
N LEU A 102 20.41 98.35 52.13
CA LEU A 102 21.49 97.80 51.32
C LEU A 102 22.81 97.87 52.08
N VAL A 103 23.40 96.71 52.34
CA VAL A 103 24.72 96.59 52.96
C VAL A 103 25.70 95.92 52.00
N GLN A 104 26.94 96.38 52.05
CA GLN A 104 28.07 95.74 51.39
C GLN A 104 28.99 95.18 52.47
N LEU A 105 29.11 93.85 52.54
CA LEU A 105 30.02 93.20 53.46
C LEU A 105 31.44 93.28 52.89
N THR A 106 32.40 93.78 53.68
CA THR A 106 33.79 93.98 53.27
C THR A 106 34.76 93.32 54.25
N GLY A 107 36.04 93.19 53.88
CA GLY A 107 37.07 92.57 54.71
C GLY A 107 37.31 91.10 54.37
N ALA A 108 38.25 90.46 55.07
CA ALA A 108 38.64 89.08 54.80
C ALA A 108 37.83 88.09 55.66
N ALA A 109 37.17 87.15 55.00
CA ALA A 109 36.53 86.00 55.63
C ALA A 109 37.41 84.76 55.45
N THR A 110 37.57 83.98 56.53
CA THR A 110 38.31 82.72 56.51
C THR A 110 37.40 81.50 56.59
N THR A 111 36.10 81.71 56.86
CA THR A 111 35.04 80.70 56.83
C THR A 111 33.71 81.37 56.44
N ASN A 112 32.62 80.59 56.38
CA ASN A 112 31.28 81.13 56.17
C ASN A 112 30.93 82.23 57.19
N ILE A 113 30.44 83.35 56.68
CA ILE A 113 30.15 84.53 57.48
C ILE A 113 28.75 84.37 58.09
N THR A 114 28.61 84.60 59.39
CA THR A 114 27.31 84.67 60.05
C THR A 114 26.79 86.10 59.99
N VAL A 115 25.67 86.31 59.31
CA VAL A 115 25.01 87.63 59.19
C VAL A 115 23.85 87.68 60.17
N THR A 116 23.90 88.64 61.10
CA THR A 116 22.79 88.95 62.01
C THR A 116 22.13 90.24 61.55
N ALA A 117 20.85 90.17 61.18
CA ALA A 117 20.05 91.33 60.83
C ALA A 117 19.14 91.74 61.99
N PRO A 118 18.81 93.03 62.15
CA PRO A 118 17.92 93.47 63.21
C PRO A 118 16.49 92.99 62.91
N VAL A 119 15.66 92.91 63.94
CA VAL A 119 14.21 92.73 63.76
C VAL A 119 13.69 93.97 63.05
N ALA A 120 13.09 93.78 61.87
CA ALA A 120 12.57 94.90 61.10
C ALA A 120 11.30 95.44 61.79
N PRO A 121 11.13 96.77 61.92
CA PRO A 121 9.96 97.36 62.56
C PRO A 121 8.64 97.01 61.87
N ASN A 122 8.66 96.69 60.57
CA ASN A 122 7.47 96.38 59.78
C ASN A 122 7.69 95.15 58.89
N ALA A 123 6.67 94.32 58.74
CA ALA A 123 6.64 93.29 57.70
C ALA A 123 6.66 93.95 56.30
N GLY A 124 7.35 93.31 55.36
CA GLY A 124 7.59 93.83 54.01
C GLY A 124 8.86 94.67 53.86
N GLN A 125 9.60 94.94 54.94
CA GLN A 125 10.89 95.63 54.81
C GLN A 125 11.87 94.80 53.99
N ARG A 126 12.58 95.47 53.07
CA ARG A 126 13.57 94.87 52.18
C ARG A 126 14.99 95.13 52.69
N LEU A 127 15.83 94.12 52.56
CA LEU A 127 17.25 94.18 52.86
C LEU A 127 18.01 93.46 51.75
N ILE A 128 18.97 94.15 51.15
CA ILE A 128 19.90 93.55 50.20
C ILE A 128 21.25 93.41 50.88
N VAL A 129 21.79 92.20 50.86
CA VAL A 129 23.12 91.89 51.37
C VAL A 129 24.01 91.56 50.20
N TYR A 130 24.98 92.43 49.91
CA TYR A 130 26.03 92.17 48.94
C TYR A 130 27.28 91.64 49.65
N ASN A 131 27.67 90.41 49.35
CA ASN A 131 28.87 89.80 49.93
C ASN A 131 30.11 90.13 49.08
N ASN A 132 30.82 91.20 49.44
CA ASN A 132 32.04 91.67 48.79
C ASN A 132 33.30 91.40 49.64
N THR A 133 33.29 90.31 50.40
CA THR A 133 34.43 89.91 51.24
C THR A 133 35.53 89.24 50.41
N THR A 134 36.78 89.29 50.88
CA THR A 134 37.87 88.48 50.33
C THR A 134 37.89 87.11 51.01
N GLY A 135 38.25 86.04 50.29
CA GLY A 135 38.33 84.66 50.83
C GLY A 135 37.34 83.64 50.28
N GLY A 136 36.37 84.04 49.45
CA GLY A 136 35.51 83.12 48.68
C GLY A 136 34.33 82.50 49.44
N PHE A 137 34.17 82.77 50.74
CA PHE A 137 33.12 82.17 51.56
C PHE A 137 31.76 82.85 51.42
N GLY A 138 30.70 82.07 51.65
CA GLY A 138 29.32 82.58 51.65
C GLY A 138 28.96 83.28 52.96
N ALA A 139 28.06 84.26 52.88
CA ALA A 139 27.50 84.96 54.03
C ALA A 139 26.07 84.47 54.29
N THR A 140 25.81 83.90 55.46
CA THR A 140 24.54 83.23 55.76
C THR A 140 23.68 84.09 56.68
N LEU A 141 22.46 84.40 56.22
CA LEU A 141 21.39 85.01 57.01
C LEU A 141 20.24 84.01 57.08
N ASN A 142 19.82 83.62 58.29
CA ASN A 142 18.68 82.73 58.52
C ASN A 142 18.69 81.43 57.68
N GLY A 143 19.87 80.81 57.52
CA GLY A 143 20.05 79.56 56.78
C GLY A 143 20.16 79.69 55.26
N VAL A 144 20.02 80.91 54.71
CA VAL A 144 20.26 81.18 53.29
C VAL A 144 21.64 81.78 53.11
N THR A 145 22.45 81.15 52.26
CA THR A 145 23.80 81.59 51.95
C THR A 145 23.82 82.53 50.75
N VAL A 146 24.38 83.72 50.94
CA VAL A 146 24.76 84.68 49.90
C VAL A 146 26.17 84.36 49.42
N PRO A 147 26.37 83.84 48.21
CA PRO A 147 27.71 83.52 47.71
C PRO A 147 28.60 84.77 47.61
N ASN A 148 29.92 84.59 47.69
CA ASN A 148 30.88 85.68 47.47
C ASN A 148 30.70 86.29 46.07
N GLY A 149 30.72 87.62 45.98
CA GLY A 149 30.53 88.36 44.74
C GLY A 149 29.07 88.40 44.26
N LYS A 150 28.12 87.92 45.08
CA LYS A 150 26.68 87.97 44.79
C LYS A 150 25.95 88.83 45.81
N ALA A 151 24.86 89.44 45.36
CA ALA A 151 23.90 90.12 46.21
C ALA A 151 22.65 89.26 46.33
N GLN A 152 22.12 89.15 47.55
CA GLN A 152 20.86 88.49 47.81
C GLN A 152 19.89 89.46 48.47
N GLU A 153 18.66 89.46 47.97
CA GLU A 153 17.58 90.20 48.58
C GLU A 153 16.80 89.33 49.57
N PHE A 154 16.45 89.96 50.69
CA PHE A 154 15.63 89.42 51.74
C PHE A 154 14.43 90.32 52.01
N ILE A 155 13.30 89.71 52.33
CA ILE A 155 12.09 90.39 52.78
C ILE A 155 11.80 89.94 54.22
N PHE A 156 11.54 90.91 55.11
CA PHE A 156 11.12 90.62 56.47
C PHE A 156 9.63 90.26 56.49
N SER A 157 9.28 89.04 56.87
CA SER A 157 7.89 88.59 56.94
C SER A 157 7.73 87.49 57.97
N ASN A 158 6.60 87.48 58.70
CA ASN A 158 6.33 86.53 59.79
C ASN A 158 7.48 86.46 60.81
N SER A 159 7.96 87.64 61.24
CA SER A 159 9.01 87.79 62.25
C SER A 159 10.40 87.24 61.87
N SER A 160 10.68 87.03 60.58
CA SER A 160 11.99 86.57 60.10
C SER A 160 12.34 87.09 58.71
N TRP A 161 13.64 87.19 58.42
CA TRP A 161 14.15 87.47 57.07
C TRP A 161 14.09 86.22 56.20
N LYS A 162 13.50 86.32 55.01
CA LYS A 162 13.40 85.24 54.01
C LYS A 162 14.00 85.67 52.68
N SER A 163 14.68 84.76 52.00
CA SER A 163 15.15 84.98 50.62
C SER A 163 14.01 84.89 49.62
N ILE A 164 14.24 85.45 48.43
CA ILE A 164 13.27 85.49 47.33
C ILE A 164 13.57 84.49 46.21
N ASP A 165 14.58 83.64 46.38
CA ASP A 165 15.01 82.68 45.36
C ASP A 165 14.15 81.41 45.49
N GLY A 166 13.28 81.17 44.51
CA GLY A 166 12.24 80.14 44.54
C GLY A 166 12.69 78.67 44.53
N SER A 167 13.83 78.29 45.13
CA SER A 167 14.23 76.88 45.26
C SER A 167 13.67 76.26 46.55
N SER A 168 12.47 75.68 46.47
CA SER A 168 11.95 74.75 47.48
C SER A 168 12.81 73.48 47.54
N GLY A 169 13.17 73.04 48.76
CA GLY A 169 14.14 71.97 48.98
C GLY A 169 13.72 70.54 48.59
N GLY A 170 14.73 69.71 48.31
CA GLY A 170 14.86 68.40 48.98
C GLY A 170 14.16 67.15 48.42
N GLY A 171 13.67 67.11 47.18
CA GLY A 171 13.13 65.88 46.59
C GLY A 171 13.93 65.41 45.37
N SER A 172 14.87 64.47 45.53
CA SER A 172 15.52 63.80 44.39
C SER A 172 14.49 62.94 43.64
N SER A 173 14.49 63.02 42.30
CA SER A 173 13.76 62.06 41.47
C SER A 173 14.28 60.64 41.74
N VAL A 174 13.41 59.70 42.10
CA VAL A 174 13.79 58.28 42.26
C VAL A 174 13.81 57.61 40.89
N ASN A 175 14.92 57.72 40.16
CA ASN A 175 15.13 57.00 38.91
C ASN A 175 15.26 55.48 39.19
N ILE A 176 15.02 54.63 38.17
CA ILE A 176 15.26 53.18 38.23
C ILE A 176 16.77 52.89 38.35
N TYR A 177 17.63 53.85 37.94
CA TYR A 177 19.10 53.79 38.04
C TYR A 177 19.67 55.13 38.56
N ASN A 178 20.85 55.12 39.18
CA ASN A 178 21.61 56.36 39.42
C ASN A 178 22.28 56.83 38.11
N THR A 179 22.81 58.07 38.09
CA THR A 179 23.51 58.66 36.93
C THR A 179 24.40 57.62 36.23
N ASP A 180 24.04 57.29 34.99
CA ASP A 180 24.72 56.37 34.07
C ASP A 180 25.23 55.04 34.66
N GLY A 181 24.34 54.29 35.31
CA GLY A 181 24.25 52.86 34.91
C GLY A 181 24.82 51.79 35.83
N THR A 182 24.71 51.91 37.16
CA THR A 182 24.91 50.74 38.04
C THR A 182 23.82 50.68 39.12
N LEU A 183 23.14 49.54 39.22
CA LEU A 183 22.31 49.22 40.39
C LEU A 183 23.25 48.82 41.54
N THR A 184 23.26 49.59 42.63
CA THR A 184 24.03 49.25 43.85
C THR A 184 23.27 48.29 44.79
N GLY A 185 22.05 47.92 44.42
CA GLY A 185 21.19 46.96 45.12
C GLY A 185 19.94 46.61 44.29
N ASN A 186 19.20 45.59 44.72
CA ASN A 186 17.95 45.17 44.06
C ASN A 186 16.94 46.31 44.03
N ARG A 187 16.32 46.55 42.86
CA ARG A 187 15.27 47.55 42.70
C ARG A 187 13.93 46.87 42.41
N THR A 188 12.95 47.03 43.31
CA THR A 188 11.57 46.61 43.06
C THR A 188 10.75 47.77 42.49
N VAL A 189 10.27 47.65 41.25
CA VAL A 189 9.35 48.63 40.65
C VAL A 189 7.91 48.19 40.91
N THR A 190 7.24 48.85 41.87
CA THR A 190 5.82 48.63 42.15
C THR A 190 4.97 49.49 41.21
N GLN A 191 4.27 48.87 40.25
CA GLN A 191 3.57 49.59 39.18
C GLN A 191 2.12 49.98 39.52
N GLY A 192 1.46 49.31 40.48
CA GLY A 192 0.04 49.50 40.77
C GLY A 192 -0.81 49.18 39.54
N ALA A 193 -1.69 50.12 39.13
CA ALA A 193 -2.49 50.02 37.91
C ALA A 193 -1.79 50.53 36.63
N ASN A 194 -0.55 51.03 36.74
CA ASN A 194 0.20 51.60 35.63
C ASN A 194 1.06 50.54 34.92
N THR A 195 1.58 50.88 33.73
CA THR A 195 2.52 50.04 32.96
C THR A 195 3.90 50.68 32.86
N LEU A 196 4.95 49.87 32.97
CA LEU A 196 6.32 50.20 32.62
C LEU A 196 6.55 49.79 31.16
N ALA A 197 6.70 50.79 30.29
CA ALA A 197 6.89 50.57 28.86
C ALA A 197 8.32 50.94 28.43
N PHE A 198 8.91 50.12 27.57
CA PHE A 198 10.13 50.44 26.84
C PHE A 198 9.77 50.71 25.38
N THR A 199 9.81 51.98 24.95
CA THR A 199 9.46 52.41 23.59
C THR A 199 10.72 52.64 22.76
N GLY A 200 11.13 51.62 22.00
CA GLY A 200 12.29 51.68 21.11
C GLY A 200 11.89 51.67 19.63
N THR A 201 12.74 52.20 18.77
CA THR A 201 12.58 52.18 17.29
C THR A 201 13.75 51.49 16.57
N GLN A 202 14.64 50.85 17.33
CA GLN A 202 15.87 50.23 16.83
C GLN A 202 15.89 48.72 17.08
N THR A 203 16.83 48.01 16.45
CA THR A 203 17.16 46.62 16.78
C THR A 203 17.77 46.55 18.19
N ASN A 204 17.47 45.49 18.95
CA ASN A 204 17.95 45.31 20.32
C ASN A 204 17.64 46.50 21.27
N ALA A 205 16.51 47.18 21.05
CA ALA A 205 16.14 48.39 21.81
C ALA A 205 15.81 48.09 23.29
N PHE A 206 15.45 46.85 23.60
CA PHE A 206 15.48 46.33 24.96
C PHE A 206 16.36 45.08 24.97
N SER A 207 17.43 45.11 25.76
CA SER A 207 18.46 44.09 25.78
C SER A 207 18.75 43.65 27.20
N VAL A 208 18.79 42.34 27.42
CA VAL A 208 19.28 41.73 28.65
C VAL A 208 20.55 40.96 28.29
N ASP A 209 21.67 41.37 28.88
CA ASP A 209 22.98 40.73 28.68
C ASP A 209 23.34 40.53 27.19
N GLY A 210 23.05 41.55 26.37
CA GLY A 210 23.29 41.54 24.93
C GLY A 210 22.37 40.58 24.19
N THR A 211 22.71 39.29 24.19
CA THR A 211 22.05 38.25 23.39
C THR A 211 21.02 37.41 24.17
N THR A 212 21.05 37.43 25.51
CA THR A 212 20.17 36.56 26.33
C THR A 212 18.69 36.82 26.06
N LEU A 213 18.27 38.08 26.05
CA LEU A 213 16.97 38.51 25.53
C LEU A 213 17.15 39.82 24.76
N SER A 214 16.70 39.84 23.51
CA SER A 214 16.76 41.00 22.64
C SER A 214 15.38 41.29 22.06
N VAL A 215 14.89 42.52 22.21
CA VAL A 215 13.70 42.99 21.51
C VAL A 215 14.16 43.86 20.35
N ASP A 216 13.95 43.37 19.13
CA ASP A 216 14.12 44.13 17.91
C ASP A 216 12.84 44.92 17.65
N ALA A 217 12.79 46.12 18.23
CA ALA A 217 11.63 47.00 18.16
C ALA A 217 11.45 47.63 16.77
N ALA A 218 12.53 47.76 15.99
CA ALA A 218 12.46 48.24 14.61
C ALA A 218 11.63 47.29 13.71
N ASN A 219 11.66 45.98 13.98
CA ASN A 219 11.04 44.96 13.12
C ASN A 219 9.94 44.14 13.83
N GLY A 220 9.67 44.38 15.11
CA GLY A 220 8.65 43.64 15.88
C GLY A 220 9.02 42.17 16.14
N ARG A 221 10.30 41.91 16.49
CA ARG A 221 10.84 40.55 16.70
C ARG A 221 11.49 40.41 18.08
N VAL A 222 11.62 39.17 18.54
CA VAL A 222 12.31 38.80 19.79
C VAL A 222 13.41 37.80 19.47
N GLY A 223 14.61 38.06 19.98
CA GLY A 223 15.75 37.15 19.96
C GLY A 223 16.04 36.59 21.36
N ILE A 224 16.35 35.30 21.42
CA ILE A 224 16.91 34.62 22.59
C ILE A 224 18.20 33.95 22.12
N GLY A 225 19.34 34.31 22.72
CA GLY A 225 20.67 33.92 22.25
C GLY A 225 21.14 34.65 20.98
N THR A 226 20.42 35.69 20.52
CA THR A 226 20.78 36.51 19.34
C THR A 226 20.22 37.92 19.45
N THR A 227 20.95 38.91 18.93
CA THR A 227 20.48 40.30 18.74
C THR A 227 19.92 40.56 17.33
N THR A 228 20.02 39.58 16.44
CA THR A 228 19.59 39.67 15.05
C THR A 228 18.56 38.57 14.76
N PRO A 229 17.40 38.57 15.46
CA PRO A 229 16.34 37.64 15.11
C PRO A 229 15.94 37.87 13.66
N ASP A 230 15.77 36.82 12.89
CA ASP A 230 15.34 36.87 11.49
C ASP A 230 13.83 36.67 11.34
N THR A 231 13.19 36.06 12.34
CA THR A 231 11.74 35.83 12.42
C THR A 231 11.15 36.44 13.70
N LYS A 232 9.83 36.38 13.90
CA LYS A 232 9.16 36.98 15.08
C LYS A 232 9.75 36.52 16.41
N LEU A 233 10.20 35.26 16.49
CA LEU A 233 10.92 34.72 17.62
C LEU A 233 12.05 33.84 17.09
N THR A 234 13.29 34.27 17.30
CA THR A 234 14.48 33.46 16.98
C THR A 234 15.13 33.02 18.29
N ILE A 235 15.27 31.69 18.46
CA ILE A 235 16.03 31.10 19.56
C ILE A 235 17.33 30.55 18.96
N SER A 236 18.41 31.32 19.08
CA SER A 236 19.75 30.92 18.64
C SER A 236 20.39 30.07 19.73
N THR A 237 20.47 28.77 19.46
CA THR A 237 20.94 27.76 20.41
C THR A 237 22.31 27.24 19.94
N PRO A 238 23.31 27.09 20.83
CA PRO A 238 24.57 26.44 20.48
C PRO A 238 24.35 25.02 19.95
N ASP A 239 25.31 24.51 19.18
CA ASP A 239 25.29 23.12 18.74
C ASP A 239 25.26 22.16 19.95
N ASN A 240 24.58 21.03 19.77
CA ASN A 240 24.35 19.99 20.78
C ASN A 240 23.56 20.45 22.01
N SER A 241 22.63 21.39 21.86
CA SER A 241 21.84 21.95 22.98
C SER A 241 20.34 22.04 22.67
N PHE A 242 19.53 22.13 23.73
CA PHE A 242 18.10 22.36 23.63
C PHE A 242 17.79 23.86 23.55
N GLY A 243 16.89 24.26 22.65
CA GLY A 243 16.47 25.66 22.48
C GLY A 243 15.19 25.98 23.26
N LEU A 244 14.07 25.39 22.85
CA LEU A 244 12.79 25.53 23.51
C LEU A 244 12.53 24.33 24.44
N ASN A 245 12.00 24.59 25.64
CA ASN A 245 11.42 23.57 26.52
C ASN A 245 10.04 24.03 27.00
N HIS A 246 8.99 23.36 26.54
CA HIS A 246 7.63 23.55 27.05
C HIS A 246 7.32 22.44 28.05
N THR A 247 7.14 22.82 29.31
CA THR A 247 7.01 21.87 30.41
C THR A 247 6.03 22.35 31.48
N ASN A 248 5.36 21.39 32.11
CA ASN A 248 4.58 21.59 33.34
C ASN A 248 5.27 20.95 34.57
N GLY A 249 6.55 20.56 34.43
CA GLY A 249 7.32 19.83 35.43
C GLY A 249 7.27 18.30 35.28
N SER A 250 6.25 17.75 34.63
CA SER A 250 6.09 16.30 34.40
C SER A 250 6.36 15.88 32.95
N VAL A 251 5.95 16.69 31.98
CA VAL A 251 6.18 16.45 30.55
C VAL A 251 7.15 17.49 30.01
N ASN A 252 8.16 17.08 29.27
CA ASN A 252 9.10 18.00 28.62
C ASN A 252 9.01 17.85 27.10
N PHE A 253 8.44 18.84 26.41
CA PHE A 253 8.50 18.95 24.95
C PHE A 253 9.63 19.91 24.56
N LYS A 254 10.63 19.42 23.81
CA LYS A 254 11.84 20.19 23.50
C LYS A 254 12.18 20.22 22.01
N SER A 255 12.83 21.30 21.61
CA SER A 255 13.61 21.37 20.36
C SER A 255 15.10 21.23 20.66
N TYR A 256 15.83 20.52 19.79
CA TYR A 256 17.27 20.28 19.91
C TYR A 256 17.96 20.50 18.56
N ILE A 257 19.13 21.13 18.58
CA ILE A 257 20.00 21.31 17.42
C ILE A 257 21.37 20.73 17.78
N GLY A 258 21.89 19.83 16.94
CA GLY A 258 23.16 19.13 17.18
C GLY A 258 23.63 18.34 15.96
N GLY A 259 24.92 18.39 15.61
CA GLY A 259 25.52 17.47 14.63
C GLY A 259 24.89 17.52 13.22
N GLY A 260 24.35 18.66 12.83
CA GLY A 260 23.68 18.86 11.53
C GLY A 260 22.23 18.34 11.43
N VAL A 261 21.64 17.92 12.55
CA VAL A 261 20.22 17.50 12.62
C VAL A 261 19.41 18.36 13.59
N VAL A 262 18.10 18.42 13.36
CA VAL A 262 17.14 19.06 14.26
C VAL A 262 16.17 18.00 14.77
N SER A 263 15.93 17.99 16.07
CA SER A 263 14.98 17.08 16.72
C SER A 263 13.91 17.86 17.48
N VAL A 264 12.68 17.38 17.42
CA VAL A 264 11.54 17.90 18.19
C VAL A 264 10.80 16.71 18.78
N GLY A 265 10.57 16.72 20.10
CA GLY A 265 9.87 15.61 20.75
C GLY A 265 9.80 15.73 22.26
N THR A 266 9.35 14.65 22.90
CA THR A 266 9.34 14.53 24.35
C THR A 266 10.68 14.01 24.86
N THR A 267 11.20 14.57 25.97
CA THR A 267 12.37 14.01 26.68
C THR A 267 11.97 13.29 27.97
N THR A 268 10.68 13.10 28.17
CA THR A 268 10.06 12.31 29.24
C THR A 268 9.29 11.15 28.61
N ALA A 269 8.94 10.12 29.37
CA ALA A 269 8.20 8.96 28.89
C ALA A 269 6.72 9.27 28.63
N ASN A 270 6.45 10.18 27.68
CA ASN A 270 5.13 10.59 27.25
C ASN A 270 5.03 10.57 25.72
N ASP A 271 3.84 10.31 25.21
CA ASP A 271 3.58 10.32 23.78
C ASP A 271 3.87 11.69 23.14
N LEU A 272 4.44 11.67 21.94
CA LEU A 272 4.42 12.81 21.02
C LEU A 272 3.20 12.70 20.11
N ARG A 273 2.29 13.69 20.17
CA ARG A 273 1.02 13.66 19.42
C ARG A 273 0.92 14.81 18.42
N PHE A 274 0.49 14.48 17.21
CA PHE A 274 0.11 15.46 16.19
C PHE A 274 -1.41 15.56 16.15
N THR A 275 -1.93 16.76 16.35
CA THR A 275 -3.36 17.03 16.53
C THR A 275 -3.84 18.05 15.50
N THR A 276 -4.97 17.78 14.87
CA THR A 276 -5.69 18.77 14.04
C THR A 276 -7.16 18.77 14.42
N ASN A 277 -7.79 19.96 14.39
CA ASN A 277 -9.18 20.14 14.83
C ASN A 277 -9.45 19.51 16.21
N ASN A 278 -8.55 19.73 17.18
CA ASN A 278 -8.60 19.16 18.54
C ASN A 278 -8.69 17.62 18.61
N THR A 279 -8.33 16.90 17.54
CA THR A 279 -8.30 15.43 17.49
C THR A 279 -6.91 14.93 17.14
N GLN A 280 -6.45 13.91 17.86
CA GLN A 280 -5.14 13.29 17.63
C GLN A 280 -5.20 12.51 16.30
N LYS A 281 -4.24 12.79 15.42
CA LYS A 281 -4.13 12.15 14.09
C LYS A 281 -2.96 11.18 14.03
N MET A 282 -1.87 11.49 14.72
CA MET A 282 -0.71 10.64 14.83
C MET A 282 -0.17 10.67 16.25
N THR A 283 0.29 9.52 16.74
CA THR A 283 0.88 9.34 18.06
C THR A 283 2.20 8.58 17.91
N ILE A 284 3.26 9.03 18.58
CA ILE A 284 4.49 8.27 18.78
C ILE A 284 4.60 7.99 20.27
N THR A 285 4.58 6.73 20.67
CA THR A 285 4.64 6.33 22.09
C THR A 285 6.09 6.36 22.60
N PRO A 286 6.32 6.37 23.93
CA PRO A 286 7.65 6.21 24.50
C PRO A 286 8.36 4.90 24.12
N ALA A 287 7.60 3.86 23.70
CA ALA A 287 8.14 2.60 23.20
C ALA A 287 8.60 2.67 21.72
N GLY A 288 8.40 3.84 21.08
CA GLY A 288 8.73 4.08 19.68
C GLY A 288 7.70 3.55 18.68
N ASP A 289 6.49 3.23 19.12
CA ASP A 289 5.42 2.77 18.24
C ASP A 289 4.65 3.96 17.67
N VAL A 290 4.38 3.91 16.37
CA VAL A 290 3.70 4.99 15.63
C VAL A 290 2.26 4.58 15.34
N GLY A 291 1.30 5.33 15.85
CA GLY A 291 -0.11 5.22 15.50
C GLY A 291 -0.53 6.33 14.53
N ILE A 292 -1.19 5.97 13.42
CA ILE A 292 -1.90 6.91 12.54
C ILE A 292 -3.39 6.57 12.61
N GLY A 293 -4.21 7.53 13.03
CA GLY A 293 -5.63 7.32 13.31
C GLY A 293 -5.94 6.64 14.65
N THR A 294 -4.91 6.21 15.40
CA THR A 294 -5.03 5.56 16.71
C THR A 294 -4.05 6.15 17.73
N THR A 295 -4.40 6.05 19.01
CA THR A 295 -3.58 6.47 20.16
C THR A 295 -2.93 5.29 20.87
N THR A 296 -3.36 4.07 20.58
CA THR A 296 -2.89 2.83 21.20
C THR A 296 -2.41 1.87 20.12
N PRO A 297 -1.28 2.18 19.45
CA PRO A 297 -0.70 1.25 18.48
C PRO A 297 -0.35 -0.07 19.17
N ASP A 298 -0.72 -1.19 18.57
CA ASP A 298 -0.40 -2.55 19.04
C ASP A 298 0.77 -3.19 18.25
N ALA A 299 1.30 -2.46 17.28
CA ALA A 299 2.51 -2.77 16.52
C ALA A 299 3.35 -1.50 16.28
N LYS A 300 4.61 -1.69 15.85
CA LYS A 300 5.58 -0.61 15.56
C LYS A 300 5.02 0.50 14.67
N LEU A 301 4.20 0.13 13.70
CA LEU A 301 3.37 1.06 12.92
C LEU A 301 1.95 0.51 12.87
N THR A 302 1.01 1.23 13.47
CA THR A 302 -0.41 0.92 13.42
C THR A 302 -1.13 2.02 12.66
N ILE A 303 -1.85 1.66 11.59
CA ILE A 303 -2.67 2.59 10.82
C ILE A 303 -4.10 2.11 10.91
N THR A 304 -4.94 2.86 11.62
CA THR A 304 -6.37 2.58 11.71
C THR A 304 -7.12 3.52 10.78
N ALA A 305 -7.91 2.93 9.89
CA ALA A 305 -8.77 3.65 8.99
C ALA A 305 -10.24 3.26 9.29
N PRO A 306 -11.22 4.15 9.10
CA PRO A 306 -12.65 3.79 9.22
C PRO A 306 -13.03 2.60 8.32
N ASP A 307 -14.16 1.95 8.61
CA ASP A 307 -14.71 0.95 7.69
C ASP A 307 -14.92 1.57 6.30
N ASN A 308 -14.70 0.76 5.27
CA ASN A 308 -14.74 1.16 3.87
C ASN A 308 -13.76 2.26 3.48
N SER A 309 -12.52 2.20 3.97
CA SER A 309 -11.50 3.20 3.66
C SER A 309 -10.12 2.61 3.39
N PHE A 310 -9.26 3.43 2.78
CA PHE A 310 -7.88 3.08 2.50
C PHE A 310 -6.96 3.54 3.64
N GLY A 311 -6.09 2.65 4.11
CA GLY A 311 -5.11 2.96 5.16
C GLY A 311 -3.79 3.50 4.58
N LEU A 312 -3.12 2.68 3.78
CA LEU A 312 -1.90 3.05 3.05
C LEU A 312 -2.27 3.40 1.60
N HIS A 313 -1.75 4.52 1.09
CA HIS A 313 -1.88 4.92 -0.31
C HIS A 313 -0.52 5.41 -0.83
N GLN A 314 0.08 4.65 -1.74
CA GLN A 314 1.29 5.04 -2.44
C GLN A 314 0.95 5.34 -3.90
N THR A 315 1.29 6.55 -4.37
CA THR A 315 1.03 6.96 -5.75
C THR A 315 2.04 7.97 -6.25
N ASN A 316 2.28 7.95 -7.57
CA ASN A 316 2.96 9.00 -8.32
C ASN A 316 2.00 9.80 -9.22
N GLY A 317 0.69 9.68 -9.00
CA GLY A 317 -0.37 10.27 -9.82
C GLY A 317 -0.89 9.37 -10.95
N ALA A 318 -0.08 8.43 -11.46
CA ALA A 318 -0.46 7.50 -12.52
C ALA A 318 -0.79 6.08 -12.03
N VAL A 319 -0.03 5.60 -11.03
CA VAL A 319 -0.23 4.29 -10.40
C VAL A 319 -0.62 4.48 -8.95
N SER A 320 -1.59 3.72 -8.44
CA SER A 320 -1.96 3.74 -7.01
C SER A 320 -1.97 2.35 -6.40
N LEU A 321 -1.05 2.08 -5.47
CA LEU A 321 -1.07 0.93 -4.57
C LEU A 321 -1.77 1.33 -3.27
N LYS A 322 -2.77 0.56 -2.86
CA LYS A 322 -3.52 0.84 -1.62
C LYS A 322 -3.74 -0.40 -0.77
N SER A 323 -3.82 -0.19 0.55
CA SER A 323 -4.45 -1.14 1.47
C SER A 323 -5.87 -0.66 1.78
N TYR A 324 -6.84 -1.57 1.80
CA TYR A 324 -8.24 -1.29 2.07
C TYR A 324 -8.78 -2.22 3.14
N ILE A 325 -9.56 -1.64 4.06
CA ILE A 325 -10.31 -2.38 5.08
C ILE A 325 -11.77 -1.92 4.95
N GLY A 326 -12.69 -2.86 4.73
CA GLY A 326 -14.09 -2.54 4.51
C GLY A 326 -14.98 -3.77 4.43
N GLY A 327 -16.16 -3.76 5.05
CA GLY A 327 -17.18 -4.81 4.86
C GLY A 327 -16.71 -6.23 5.21
N GLY A 328 -15.80 -6.35 6.19
CA GLY A 328 -15.25 -7.63 6.65
C GLY A 328 -14.13 -8.21 5.78
N VAL A 329 -13.64 -7.47 4.77
CA VAL A 329 -12.51 -7.89 3.94
C VAL A 329 -11.32 -6.95 4.05
N VAL A 330 -10.13 -7.50 3.83
CA VAL A 330 -8.87 -6.75 3.69
C VAL A 330 -8.33 -6.99 2.29
N SER A 331 -7.86 -5.93 1.62
CA SER A 331 -7.19 -6.06 0.34
C SER A 331 -5.95 -5.17 0.24
N VAL A 332 -4.97 -5.63 -0.53
CA VAL A 332 -3.80 -4.86 -0.94
C VAL A 332 -3.67 -5.01 -2.45
N GLY A 333 -3.66 -3.90 -3.18
CA GLY A 333 -3.57 -3.96 -4.63
C GLY A 333 -3.56 -2.62 -5.33
N THR A 334 -3.54 -2.67 -6.66
CA THR A 334 -3.63 -1.49 -7.51
C THR A 334 -5.08 -1.06 -7.63
N THR A 335 -5.34 0.25 -7.57
CA THR A 335 -6.66 0.85 -7.86
C THR A 335 -6.73 1.51 -9.23
N THR A 336 -5.62 1.47 -9.96
CA THR A 336 -5.47 1.88 -11.35
C THR A 336 -5.29 0.64 -12.22
N ALA A 337 -5.44 0.76 -13.55
CA ALA A 337 -5.32 -0.36 -14.51
C ALA A 337 -3.86 -0.81 -14.73
N ASN A 338 -3.15 -1.11 -13.64
CA ASN A 338 -1.76 -1.55 -13.62
C ASN A 338 -1.63 -2.89 -12.89
N ASP A 339 -0.61 -3.65 -13.26
CA ASP A 339 -0.32 -4.93 -12.63
C ASP A 339 0.10 -4.77 -11.16
N LEU A 340 -0.29 -5.73 -10.31
CA LEU A 340 0.30 -5.93 -8.99
C LEU A 340 1.42 -6.96 -9.10
N ARG A 341 2.63 -6.61 -8.69
CA ARG A 341 3.83 -7.45 -8.83
C ARG A 341 4.48 -7.73 -7.48
N PHE A 342 4.86 -8.98 -7.27
CA PHE A 342 5.69 -9.42 -6.15
C PHE A 342 7.12 -9.65 -6.65
N THR A 343 8.07 -8.95 -6.06
CA THR A 343 9.46 -8.84 -6.55
C THR A 343 10.42 -9.23 -5.45
N THR A 344 11.43 -10.05 -5.77
CA THR A 344 12.59 -10.33 -4.90
C THR A 344 13.86 -10.24 -5.73
N ASN A 345 14.95 -9.75 -5.12
CA ASN A 345 16.22 -9.50 -5.81
C ASN A 345 16.03 -8.73 -7.14
N ASN A 346 15.27 -7.64 -7.09
CA ASN A 346 14.95 -6.77 -8.24
C ASN A 346 14.31 -7.48 -9.45
N THR A 347 13.75 -8.69 -9.28
CA THR A 347 13.11 -9.46 -10.35
C THR A 347 11.67 -9.83 -9.97
N GLN A 348 10.71 -9.65 -10.88
CA GLN A 348 9.33 -10.05 -10.65
C GLN A 348 9.23 -11.57 -10.56
N LYS A 349 8.59 -12.07 -9.50
CA LYS A 349 8.37 -13.50 -9.25
C LYS A 349 6.92 -13.91 -9.44
N MET A 350 5.99 -13.01 -9.11
CA MET A 350 4.57 -13.19 -9.37
C MET A 350 3.97 -11.88 -9.87
N THR A 351 3.04 -11.96 -10.81
CA THR A 351 2.31 -10.82 -11.37
C THR A 351 0.83 -11.13 -11.40
N ILE A 352 0.00 -10.20 -10.94
CA ILE A 352 -1.43 -10.16 -11.22
C ILE A 352 -1.63 -9.01 -12.20
N THR A 353 -2.00 -9.31 -13.45
CA THR A 353 -2.18 -8.27 -14.45
C THR A 353 -3.45 -7.46 -14.19
N SER A 354 -3.55 -6.26 -14.75
CA SER A 354 -4.79 -5.48 -14.68
C SER A 354 -5.99 -6.15 -15.37
N ALA A 355 -5.76 -7.15 -16.22
CA ALA A 355 -6.79 -8.02 -16.81
C ALA A 355 -7.19 -9.21 -15.91
N GLY A 356 -6.58 -9.34 -14.73
CA GLY A 356 -6.87 -10.38 -13.75
C GLY A 356 -6.25 -11.75 -14.08
N ASN A 357 -5.14 -11.78 -14.83
CA ASN A 357 -4.36 -13.00 -15.04
C ASN A 357 -3.21 -13.07 -14.03
N VAL A 358 -2.96 -14.25 -13.47
CA VAL A 358 -1.87 -14.51 -12.51
C VAL A 358 -0.72 -15.22 -13.21
N GLY A 359 0.47 -14.64 -13.15
CA GLY A 359 1.72 -15.24 -13.59
C GLY A 359 2.60 -15.57 -12.39
N VAL A 360 3.12 -16.80 -12.32
CA VAL A 360 4.19 -17.21 -11.40
C VAL A 360 5.40 -17.58 -12.26
N GLY A 361 6.53 -16.91 -12.05
CA GLY A 361 7.71 -17.03 -12.93
C GLY A 361 7.57 -16.33 -14.30
N THR A 362 6.45 -15.64 -14.55
CA THR A 362 6.22 -14.84 -15.76
C THR A 362 5.47 -13.55 -15.44
N VAL A 363 5.70 -12.50 -16.24
CA VAL A 363 5.00 -11.21 -16.15
C VAL A 363 3.97 -11.01 -17.27
N THR A 364 3.90 -11.93 -18.23
CA THR A 364 2.98 -11.90 -19.37
C THR A 364 2.14 -13.18 -19.45
N PRO A 365 1.35 -13.51 -18.41
CA PRO A 365 0.51 -14.71 -18.42
C PRO A 365 -0.54 -14.65 -19.54
N THR A 366 -0.47 -15.62 -20.46
CA THR A 366 -1.41 -15.79 -21.59
C THR A 366 -2.77 -16.35 -21.19
N ASN A 367 -2.88 -16.90 -19.98
CA ASN A 367 -4.08 -17.52 -19.42
C ASN A 367 -4.31 -17.02 -17.98
N LYS A 368 -5.45 -17.39 -17.39
CA LYS A 368 -5.84 -16.94 -16.03
C LYS A 368 -4.81 -17.28 -14.96
N LEU A 369 -4.17 -18.42 -15.07
CA LEU A 369 -2.99 -18.79 -14.29
C LEU A 369 -1.94 -19.35 -15.24
N VAL A 370 -0.75 -18.77 -15.23
CA VAL A 370 0.43 -19.32 -15.90
C VAL A 370 1.54 -19.49 -14.86
N VAL A 371 1.97 -20.73 -14.66
CA VAL A 371 3.18 -21.04 -13.90
C VAL A 371 4.27 -21.37 -14.93
N ALA A 372 5.26 -20.49 -15.04
CA ALA A 372 6.38 -20.64 -15.96
C ALA A 372 7.60 -21.15 -15.17
N GLY A 373 8.07 -22.34 -15.53
CA GLY A 373 9.28 -22.94 -15.00
C GLY A 373 10.33 -23.14 -16.08
N SER A 374 11.46 -23.71 -15.70
CA SER A 374 12.49 -24.13 -16.65
C SER A 374 12.12 -25.46 -17.29
N ASN A 375 12.41 -25.61 -18.59
CA ASN A 375 12.36 -26.93 -19.21
C ASN A 375 13.45 -27.82 -18.61
N GLY A 376 13.05 -28.95 -18.03
CA GLY A 376 13.96 -29.85 -17.34
C GLY A 376 13.39 -31.26 -17.24
N GLN A 377 14.24 -32.27 -17.47
CA GLN A 377 13.86 -33.66 -17.22
C GLN A 377 13.38 -33.81 -15.76
N PRO A 378 12.39 -34.67 -15.47
CA PRO A 378 12.06 -35.04 -14.10
C PRO A 378 13.34 -35.42 -13.36
N SER A 379 13.54 -34.88 -12.16
CA SER A 379 14.69 -35.29 -11.34
C SER A 379 14.56 -36.77 -10.97
N ALA A 380 15.68 -37.37 -10.54
CA ALA A 380 15.66 -38.73 -10.00
C ALA A 380 14.66 -38.85 -8.84
N LEU A 381 14.02 -40.02 -8.73
CA LEU A 381 13.15 -40.35 -7.60
C LEU A 381 13.91 -40.23 -6.27
N GLY A 382 13.21 -39.87 -5.19
CA GLY A 382 13.80 -39.72 -3.86
C GLY A 382 14.47 -38.38 -3.59
N THR A 383 14.24 -37.36 -4.42
CA THR A 383 14.72 -35.99 -4.18
C THR A 383 13.56 -35.06 -3.84
N ALA A 384 13.69 -34.27 -2.76
CA ALA A 384 12.70 -33.28 -2.38
C ALA A 384 12.64 -32.09 -3.36
N THR A 385 13.79 -31.68 -3.91
CA THR A 385 13.88 -30.67 -4.97
C THR A 385 13.92 -31.34 -6.33
N THR A 386 13.14 -30.83 -7.27
CA THR A 386 12.99 -31.41 -8.62
C THR A 386 12.86 -30.31 -9.66
N ASN A 387 12.97 -30.66 -10.94
CA ASN A 387 12.79 -29.71 -12.05
C ASN A 387 11.32 -29.44 -12.43
N ALA A 388 10.36 -29.83 -11.58
CA ALA A 388 8.95 -29.55 -11.81
C ALA A 388 8.67 -28.05 -11.88
N THR A 389 7.79 -27.66 -12.80
CA THR A 389 7.27 -26.30 -12.89
C THR A 389 6.23 -26.05 -11.81
N LEU A 390 5.40 -27.06 -11.53
CA LEU A 390 4.41 -27.04 -10.46
C LEU A 390 4.44 -28.38 -9.73
N ARG A 391 4.34 -28.32 -8.39
CA ARG A 391 4.22 -29.48 -7.52
C ARG A 391 2.99 -29.37 -6.64
N VAL A 392 2.34 -30.50 -6.42
CA VAL A 392 1.37 -30.70 -5.34
C VAL A 392 1.99 -31.65 -4.32
N ASP A 393 2.21 -31.16 -3.11
CA ASP A 393 2.75 -31.93 -2.00
C ASP A 393 1.65 -32.52 -1.12
N GLY A 394 1.79 -33.80 -0.77
CA GLY A 394 1.05 -34.39 0.34
C GLY A 394 1.77 -34.16 1.68
N ASN A 395 1.06 -34.43 2.78
CA ASN A 395 1.60 -34.36 4.15
C ASN A 395 2.65 -35.45 4.47
N SER A 396 2.88 -36.37 3.55
CA SER A 396 3.88 -37.45 3.64
C SER A 396 4.97 -37.27 2.57
N ASN A 397 5.67 -38.34 2.22
CA ASN A 397 6.69 -38.34 1.18
C ASN A 397 6.11 -38.33 -0.24
N HIS A 398 4.82 -38.04 -0.45
CA HIS A 398 4.17 -38.07 -1.76
C HIS A 398 4.17 -36.68 -2.41
N ALA A 399 4.46 -36.62 -3.70
CA ALA A 399 4.30 -35.43 -4.51
C ALA A 399 3.79 -35.78 -5.92
N LEU A 400 3.02 -34.88 -6.51
CA LEU A 400 2.64 -34.92 -7.92
C LEU A 400 3.27 -33.74 -8.63
N ASP A 401 4.10 -34.03 -9.63
CA ASP A 401 4.84 -33.04 -10.37
C ASP A 401 4.30 -32.87 -11.78
N PHE A 402 4.25 -31.62 -12.20
CA PHE A 402 3.96 -31.19 -13.55
C PHE A 402 5.16 -30.40 -14.07
N GLY A 403 5.62 -30.73 -15.28
CA GLY A 403 6.76 -30.04 -15.88
C GLY A 403 6.88 -30.25 -17.37
N THR A 404 7.91 -29.63 -17.94
CA THR A 404 8.23 -29.65 -19.36
C THR A 404 9.61 -30.25 -19.58
N TYR A 405 9.77 -30.96 -20.69
CA TYR A 405 11.06 -31.54 -21.05
C TYR A 405 11.97 -30.52 -21.75
N ALA A 406 13.28 -30.64 -21.56
CA ALA A 406 14.27 -29.85 -22.29
C ALA A 406 14.51 -30.35 -23.73
N ASN A 407 14.28 -31.65 -23.99
CA ASN A 407 14.68 -32.29 -25.25
C ASN A 407 13.47 -32.52 -26.15
N PHE A 408 13.57 -32.09 -27.41
CA PHE A 408 12.64 -32.49 -28.47
C PHE A 408 12.74 -34.01 -28.73
N PRO A 409 11.64 -34.72 -29.04
CA PRO A 409 10.27 -34.25 -29.28
C PRO A 409 9.35 -34.25 -28.06
N TYR A 410 9.89 -34.36 -26.84
CA TYR A 410 9.09 -34.49 -25.63
C TYR A 410 8.54 -33.13 -25.20
N GLY A 411 7.23 -33.06 -24.90
CA GLY A 411 6.57 -31.83 -24.48
C GLY A 411 6.56 -31.65 -22.96
N SER A 412 5.78 -32.48 -22.27
CA SER A 412 5.49 -32.33 -20.83
C SER A 412 5.37 -33.68 -20.13
N TYR A 413 5.43 -33.65 -18.80
CA TYR A 413 5.24 -34.83 -17.96
C TYR A 413 4.32 -34.55 -16.78
N ILE A 414 3.72 -35.64 -16.29
CA ILE A 414 3.05 -35.75 -15.00
C ILE A 414 3.73 -36.91 -14.28
N SER A 415 4.24 -36.69 -13.07
CA SER A 415 4.99 -37.71 -12.34
C SER A 415 4.54 -37.81 -10.88
N SER A 416 4.18 -39.03 -10.46
CA SER A 416 3.89 -39.37 -9.08
C SER A 416 5.19 -39.79 -8.38
N GLN A 417 5.58 -39.06 -7.34
CA GLN A 417 6.92 -39.12 -6.77
C GLN A 417 6.89 -39.49 -5.28
N ASN A 418 7.86 -40.32 -4.88
CA ASN A 418 8.28 -40.39 -3.49
C ASN A 418 9.47 -39.44 -3.27
N LYS A 419 9.31 -38.44 -2.41
CA LYS A 419 10.29 -37.38 -2.13
C LYS A 419 11.55 -37.87 -1.43
N THR A 420 11.51 -39.05 -0.81
CA THR A 420 12.59 -39.55 0.06
C THR A 420 13.05 -40.96 -0.30
N SER A 421 12.39 -41.63 -1.24
CA SER A 421 12.74 -42.97 -1.70
C SER A 421 12.86 -42.99 -3.22
N ALA A 422 13.81 -43.77 -3.73
CA ALA A 422 13.93 -44.04 -5.14
C ALA A 422 12.78 -44.94 -5.69
N ALA A 423 11.87 -45.40 -4.82
CA ALA A 423 10.68 -46.13 -5.24
C ALA A 423 9.64 -45.18 -5.86
N GLY A 424 9.29 -45.42 -7.13
CA GLY A 424 8.21 -44.69 -7.80
C GLY A 424 6.86 -44.98 -7.14
N LEU A 425 5.99 -43.97 -7.11
CA LEU A 425 4.61 -44.15 -6.65
C LEU A 425 3.68 -44.35 -7.85
N PRO A 426 2.61 -45.16 -7.72
CA PRO A 426 1.59 -45.24 -8.76
C PRO A 426 0.95 -43.87 -9.01
N LEU A 427 0.70 -43.56 -10.28
CA LEU A 427 -0.23 -42.48 -10.66
C LEU A 427 -1.62 -43.10 -10.80
N VAL A 428 -2.54 -42.72 -9.92
CA VAL A 428 -3.93 -43.19 -9.98
C VAL A 428 -4.78 -42.15 -10.71
N LEU A 429 -5.39 -42.55 -11.81
CA LEU A 429 -6.29 -41.70 -12.58
C LEU A 429 -7.74 -42.08 -12.26
N ASN A 430 -8.51 -41.08 -11.84
CA ASN A 430 -9.94 -41.18 -11.60
C ASN A 430 -10.40 -42.27 -10.59
N PRO A 431 -9.85 -42.28 -9.35
CA PRO A 431 -10.00 -43.40 -8.40
C PRO A 431 -11.43 -43.64 -7.87
N VAL A 432 -12.35 -42.69 -8.03
CA VAL A 432 -13.71 -42.76 -7.45
C VAL A 432 -14.80 -42.91 -8.54
N GLY A 433 -14.42 -43.12 -9.80
CA GLY A 433 -15.33 -43.43 -10.91
C GLY A 433 -15.27 -42.44 -12.08
N GLY A 434 -15.69 -42.88 -13.28
CA GLY A 434 -15.61 -42.17 -14.57
C GLY A 434 -14.49 -42.71 -15.47
N ASN A 435 -14.35 -42.19 -16.69
CA ASN A 435 -13.55 -42.82 -17.75
C ASN A 435 -12.35 -41.95 -18.15
N VAL A 436 -11.23 -42.58 -18.56
CA VAL A 436 -10.02 -41.91 -19.06
C VAL A 436 -10.01 -41.98 -20.59
N GLY A 437 -10.05 -40.82 -21.24
CA GLY A 437 -9.91 -40.71 -22.70
C GLY A 437 -8.52 -40.26 -23.12
N VAL A 438 -7.93 -40.93 -24.11
CA VAL A 438 -6.72 -40.48 -24.80
C VAL A 438 -7.03 -40.33 -26.29
N GLY A 439 -7.05 -39.10 -26.77
CA GLY A 439 -7.45 -38.78 -28.15
C GLY A 439 -8.96 -38.62 -28.34
N THR A 440 -9.76 -38.71 -27.27
CA THR A 440 -11.21 -38.44 -27.26
C THR A 440 -11.57 -37.54 -26.07
N ASN A 441 -12.57 -36.68 -26.25
CA ASN A 441 -13.20 -35.90 -25.17
C ASN A 441 -14.54 -36.50 -24.70
N ALA A 442 -14.96 -37.61 -25.32
CA ALA A 442 -16.16 -38.35 -24.98
C ALA A 442 -15.83 -39.86 -25.00
N PRO A 443 -15.11 -40.36 -23.98
CA PRO A 443 -14.90 -41.79 -23.83
C PRO A 443 -16.26 -42.51 -23.72
N ASP A 444 -16.40 -43.66 -24.38
CA ASP A 444 -17.60 -44.48 -24.29
C ASP A 444 -17.86 -44.89 -22.83
N ASN A 445 -19.12 -44.84 -22.40
CA ASN A 445 -19.50 -45.15 -21.02
C ASN A 445 -19.13 -46.58 -20.59
N SER A 446 -18.99 -47.51 -21.54
CA SER A 446 -18.58 -48.90 -21.29
C SER A 446 -17.07 -49.08 -21.12
N ALA A 447 -16.25 -48.06 -21.41
CA ALA A 447 -14.80 -48.14 -21.38
C ALA A 447 -14.19 -47.31 -20.24
N LEU A 448 -13.50 -47.95 -19.29
CA LEU A 448 -12.73 -47.23 -18.28
C LEU A 448 -11.55 -46.46 -18.90
N LEU A 449 -10.97 -46.99 -19.97
CA LEU A 449 -9.92 -46.36 -20.78
C LEU A 449 -10.25 -46.51 -22.26
N GLU A 450 -10.33 -45.38 -22.99
CA GLU A 450 -10.48 -45.36 -24.44
C GLU A 450 -9.27 -44.68 -25.10
N LEU A 451 -8.73 -45.33 -26.13
CA LEU A 451 -7.66 -44.81 -26.99
C LEU A 451 -8.22 -44.60 -28.40
N ASN A 452 -8.41 -43.35 -28.82
CA ASN A 452 -9.00 -43.02 -30.13
C ASN A 452 -8.00 -42.29 -31.03
N THR A 453 -7.60 -42.95 -32.13
CA THR A 453 -6.60 -42.46 -33.10
C THR A 453 -6.67 -43.29 -34.39
N THR A 454 -6.33 -42.71 -35.54
CA THR A 454 -6.39 -43.38 -36.85
C THR A 454 -5.05 -43.98 -37.31
N ASN A 455 -3.94 -43.62 -36.66
CA ASN A 455 -2.60 -43.97 -37.12
C ASN A 455 -1.61 -44.28 -35.98
N ARG A 456 -2.11 -44.52 -34.76
CA ARG A 456 -1.32 -44.95 -33.60
C ARG A 456 -2.04 -46.10 -32.90
N GLY A 457 -1.36 -46.77 -31.98
CA GLY A 457 -1.92 -47.90 -31.25
C GLY A 457 -1.40 -47.99 -29.82
N PHE A 458 -1.82 -49.03 -29.11
CA PHE A 458 -1.38 -49.32 -27.75
C PHE A 458 -0.19 -50.28 -27.78
N LEU A 459 0.93 -49.87 -27.17
CA LEU A 459 2.07 -50.75 -26.93
C LEU A 459 1.96 -51.36 -25.54
N LEU A 460 1.82 -52.68 -25.47
CA LEU A 460 1.90 -53.43 -24.23
C LEU A 460 3.32 -53.38 -23.64
N PRO A 461 3.48 -53.52 -22.31
CA PRO A 461 4.78 -53.75 -21.71
C PRO A 461 5.50 -54.92 -22.38
N ARG A 462 6.74 -54.67 -22.84
CA ARG A 462 7.58 -55.68 -23.48
C ARG A 462 8.44 -56.35 -22.40
N VAL A 463 8.26 -57.65 -22.23
CA VAL A 463 8.96 -58.46 -21.22
C VAL A 463 9.50 -59.73 -21.85
N SER A 464 10.59 -60.27 -21.31
CA SER A 464 11.20 -61.51 -21.81
C SER A 464 10.83 -62.67 -20.89
N LEU A 465 9.65 -63.28 -21.10
CA LEU A 465 9.19 -64.41 -20.27
C LEU A 465 10.12 -65.61 -20.44
N THR A 466 10.41 -66.30 -19.34
CA THR A 466 11.34 -67.44 -19.31
C THR A 466 10.65 -68.79 -19.45
N SER A 467 9.37 -68.89 -19.10
CA SER A 467 8.55 -70.09 -19.23
C SER A 467 7.06 -69.74 -19.23
N MET A 468 6.22 -70.72 -19.57
CA MET A 468 4.75 -70.57 -19.53
C MET A 468 4.20 -70.40 -18.10
N THR A 469 5.02 -70.59 -17.07
CA THR A 469 4.68 -70.37 -15.66
C THR A 469 5.59 -69.32 -15.01
N ASP A 470 6.17 -68.42 -15.80
CA ASP A 470 7.09 -67.41 -15.28
C ASP A 470 6.37 -66.42 -14.35
N GLY A 471 6.78 -66.40 -13.08
CA GLY A 471 6.35 -65.42 -12.08
C GLY A 471 7.49 -64.57 -11.52
N SER A 472 8.69 -64.65 -12.11
CA SER A 472 9.87 -63.93 -11.63
C SER A 472 10.18 -62.69 -12.47
N THR A 473 10.00 -62.75 -13.80
CA THR A 473 10.16 -61.58 -14.67
C THR A 473 9.19 -60.46 -14.31
N ILE A 474 7.97 -60.83 -13.95
CA ILE A 474 6.97 -59.93 -13.37
C ILE A 474 6.55 -60.55 -12.05
N PRO A 475 7.00 -60.02 -10.90
CA PRO A 475 6.59 -60.53 -9.60
C PRO A 475 5.08 -60.40 -9.39
N SER A 476 4.42 -61.49 -8.99
CA SER A 476 2.98 -61.53 -8.69
C SER A 476 2.07 -60.99 -9.82
N PRO A 477 2.16 -61.53 -11.06
CA PRO A 477 1.41 -60.99 -12.19
C PRO A 477 -0.10 -61.19 -11.97
N ALA A 478 -0.90 -60.15 -12.20
CA ALA A 478 -2.36 -60.26 -12.05
C ALA A 478 -2.97 -61.25 -13.06
N LYS A 479 -4.12 -61.85 -12.74
CA LYS A 479 -4.92 -62.59 -13.72
C LYS A 479 -5.37 -61.61 -14.82
N ALA A 480 -5.32 -62.08 -16.07
CA ALA A 480 -5.54 -61.30 -17.29
C ALA A 480 -4.53 -60.17 -17.54
N LEU A 481 -3.40 -60.12 -16.81
CA LEU A 481 -2.30 -59.20 -17.16
C LEU A 481 -1.80 -59.52 -18.57
N MET A 482 -1.84 -58.52 -19.46
CA MET A 482 -1.37 -58.64 -20.84
C MET A 482 0.02 -58.03 -21.02
N VAL A 483 0.88 -58.73 -21.77
CA VAL A 483 2.24 -58.29 -22.10
C VAL A 483 2.60 -58.68 -23.52
N TYR A 484 3.59 -58.01 -24.09
CA TYR A 484 4.27 -58.52 -25.27
C TYR A 484 5.51 -59.29 -24.82
N ASN A 485 5.53 -60.60 -25.03
CA ASN A 485 6.71 -61.42 -24.82
C ASN A 485 7.73 -61.19 -25.94
N SER A 486 8.92 -60.72 -25.58
CA SER A 486 10.06 -60.54 -26.50
C SER A 486 11.00 -61.75 -26.56
N ASN A 487 10.80 -62.79 -25.73
CA ASN A 487 11.62 -64.00 -25.79
C ASN A 487 11.19 -64.87 -26.97
N THR A 488 11.96 -64.80 -28.07
CA THR A 488 11.74 -65.61 -29.28
C THR A 488 11.90 -67.12 -29.04
N GLY A 489 12.65 -67.52 -28.01
CA GLY A 489 12.88 -68.92 -27.64
C GLY A 489 11.89 -69.51 -26.63
N LEU A 490 10.84 -68.78 -26.24
CA LEU A 490 9.85 -69.28 -25.29
C LEU A 490 9.10 -70.49 -25.87
N ALA A 491 9.36 -71.69 -25.37
CA ALA A 491 8.62 -72.87 -25.81
C ALA A 491 7.19 -72.87 -25.22
N PRO A 492 6.15 -73.23 -26.00
CA PRO A 492 6.19 -73.66 -27.41
C PRO A 492 5.93 -72.53 -28.45
N TYR A 493 5.58 -71.30 -28.03
CA TYR A 493 4.95 -70.31 -28.94
C TYR A 493 5.78 -69.04 -29.22
N GLY A 494 6.98 -68.90 -28.67
CA GLY A 494 7.93 -67.82 -28.96
C GLY A 494 7.43 -66.42 -28.59
N GLU A 495 7.82 -65.42 -29.39
CA GLU A 495 7.42 -64.03 -29.19
C GLU A 495 5.93 -63.79 -29.51
N GLY A 496 5.36 -62.73 -28.95
CA GLY A 496 4.01 -62.27 -29.26
C GLY A 496 3.26 -61.73 -28.05
N VAL A 497 1.95 -61.53 -28.19
CA VAL A 497 1.09 -61.03 -27.09
C VAL A 497 0.69 -62.22 -26.21
N TYR A 498 0.88 -62.09 -24.89
CA TYR A 498 0.48 -63.08 -23.90
C TYR A 498 -0.40 -62.43 -22.83
N TYR A 499 -1.27 -63.24 -22.22
CA TYR A 499 -1.97 -62.87 -21.00
C TYR A 499 -1.82 -63.96 -19.93
N ASN A 500 -1.79 -63.56 -18.65
CA ASN A 500 -1.78 -64.52 -17.56
C ASN A 500 -3.19 -65.10 -17.34
N SER A 501 -3.44 -66.34 -17.75
CA SER A 501 -4.66 -67.08 -17.45
C SER A 501 -4.70 -67.65 -16.02
N GLY A 502 -3.55 -67.72 -15.34
CA GLY A 502 -3.39 -68.23 -13.98
C GLY A 502 -3.70 -67.19 -12.88
N THR A 503 -3.23 -67.47 -11.66
CA THR A 503 -3.34 -66.55 -10.51
C THR A 503 -2.00 -65.85 -10.26
N SER A 504 -1.98 -64.86 -9.37
CA SER A 504 -0.73 -64.15 -9.03
C SER A 504 0.30 -65.00 -8.30
N THR A 505 -0.12 -66.10 -7.65
CA THR A 505 0.79 -67.04 -6.99
C THR A 505 1.13 -68.26 -7.86
N ALA A 506 0.38 -68.50 -8.94
CA ALA A 506 0.59 -69.58 -9.90
C ALA A 506 0.30 -69.06 -11.32
N PRO A 507 1.23 -68.28 -11.92
CA PRO A 507 1.03 -67.74 -13.25
C PRO A 507 1.00 -68.84 -14.32
N SER A 508 0.18 -68.60 -15.33
CA SER A 508 0.07 -69.44 -16.52
C SER A 508 -0.13 -68.50 -17.71
N TRP A 509 0.89 -68.36 -18.54
CA TRP A 509 0.87 -67.46 -19.69
C TRP A 509 0.24 -68.16 -20.89
N SER A 510 -0.72 -67.49 -21.51
CA SER A 510 -1.39 -67.94 -22.73
C SER A 510 -1.19 -66.91 -23.83
N LYS A 511 -0.78 -67.35 -25.03
CA LYS A 511 -0.57 -66.45 -26.17
C LYS A 511 -1.92 -66.05 -26.76
N LEU A 512 -2.10 -64.75 -27.02
CA LEU A 512 -3.25 -64.16 -27.69
C LEU A 512 -3.00 -64.12 -29.21
N ALA A 513 -2.93 -65.29 -29.84
CA ALA A 513 -2.91 -65.48 -31.29
C ALA A 513 -3.27 -66.94 -31.62
N PRO A 514 -3.92 -67.23 -32.76
CA PRO A 514 -3.97 -68.59 -33.28
C PRO A 514 -2.53 -69.08 -33.45
N GLN A 515 -2.24 -70.27 -32.94
CA GLN A 515 -0.92 -70.86 -33.11
C GLN A 515 -0.77 -71.22 -34.59
N THR A 516 0.28 -70.72 -35.25
CA THR A 516 0.54 -71.01 -36.68
C THR A 516 0.78 -72.51 -36.94
N THR A 517 1.00 -73.29 -35.90
CA THR A 517 1.13 -74.75 -35.96
C THR A 517 -0.19 -75.49 -35.95
N ASP A 518 -1.26 -74.89 -35.41
CA ASP A 518 -2.47 -75.61 -35.00
C ASP A 518 -3.62 -75.35 -35.97
N TYR A 519 -4.23 -76.42 -36.46
CA TYR A 519 -5.41 -76.36 -37.30
C TYR A 519 -6.63 -75.94 -36.48
N GLN A 520 -7.24 -74.81 -36.83
CA GLN A 520 -8.49 -74.30 -36.28
C GLN A 520 -9.67 -74.81 -37.12
N LEU A 521 -10.79 -75.15 -36.50
CA LEU A 521 -12.00 -75.54 -37.23
C LEU A 521 -12.51 -74.35 -38.07
N LEU A 522 -12.57 -74.52 -39.39
CA LEU A 522 -13.22 -73.56 -40.29
C LEU A 522 -14.74 -73.74 -40.29
N GLY A 523 -15.20 -74.99 -40.28
CA GLY A 523 -16.63 -75.31 -40.26
C GLY A 523 -16.93 -76.75 -40.64
N VAL A 524 -18.22 -77.10 -40.52
CA VAL A 524 -18.81 -78.35 -41.00
C VAL A 524 -19.91 -77.97 -42.00
N PHE A 525 -19.72 -78.36 -43.25
CA PHE A 525 -20.61 -78.06 -44.37
C PHE A 525 -21.38 -79.33 -44.73
N THR A 526 -22.69 -79.27 -44.91
CA THR A 526 -23.51 -80.47 -45.20
C THR A 526 -24.52 -80.17 -46.27
N ASP A 527 -24.80 -81.18 -47.10
CA ASP A 527 -25.93 -81.17 -48.03
C ASP A 527 -26.63 -82.53 -47.99
N THR A 528 -27.95 -82.52 -48.16
CA THR A 528 -28.81 -83.70 -48.05
C THR A 528 -29.82 -83.68 -49.17
N ALA A 529 -29.95 -84.81 -49.85
CA ALA A 529 -30.82 -84.96 -51.00
C ALA A 529 -32.28 -84.76 -50.57
N THR A 530 -33.05 -84.13 -51.45
CA THR A 530 -34.47 -83.83 -51.23
C THR A 530 -35.41 -84.67 -52.10
N PHE A 531 -34.89 -85.27 -53.18
CA PHE A 531 -35.63 -86.13 -54.10
C PHE A 531 -34.82 -87.34 -54.55
N PRO A 532 -35.47 -88.46 -54.91
CA PRO A 532 -34.82 -89.56 -55.61
C PRO A 532 -34.38 -89.11 -57.01
N VAL A 533 -33.24 -89.63 -57.48
CA VAL A 533 -32.76 -89.39 -58.85
C VAL A 533 -32.81 -90.68 -59.62
N ASP A 534 -33.70 -90.74 -60.61
CA ASP A 534 -33.93 -91.93 -61.43
C ASP A 534 -33.16 -91.87 -62.75
N GLN A 535 -32.58 -92.99 -63.13
CA GLN A 535 -31.91 -93.20 -64.39
C GLN A 535 -32.53 -94.42 -65.09
N LEU A 536 -33.04 -94.25 -66.30
CA LEU A 536 -33.59 -95.35 -67.10
C LEU A 536 -32.50 -96.37 -67.48
N ALA A 537 -32.93 -97.61 -67.75
CA ALA A 537 -32.07 -98.69 -68.23
C ALA A 537 -31.26 -98.25 -69.47
N THR A 538 -29.97 -98.55 -69.49
CA THR A 538 -29.04 -98.02 -70.51
C THR A 538 -28.58 -99.08 -71.51
N GLY A 539 -28.73 -100.37 -71.19
CA GLY A 539 -28.24 -101.48 -72.01
C GLY A 539 -26.74 -101.76 -71.82
N ASN A 540 -26.31 -102.92 -72.33
CA ASN A 540 -24.93 -103.41 -72.18
C ASN A 540 -23.90 -102.48 -72.84
N GLY A 541 -22.80 -102.16 -72.13
CA GLY A 541 -21.70 -101.34 -72.63
C GLY A 541 -21.91 -99.82 -72.57
N VAL A 542 -23.04 -99.34 -72.06
CA VAL A 542 -23.33 -97.91 -71.90
C VAL A 542 -22.91 -97.42 -70.50
N ILE A 543 -22.20 -96.29 -70.45
CA ILE A 543 -21.75 -95.64 -69.21
C ILE A 543 -22.42 -94.28 -69.08
N ILE A 544 -23.02 -94.03 -67.91
CA ILE A 544 -23.46 -92.72 -67.45
C ILE A 544 -22.63 -92.39 -66.22
N ASN A 545 -21.75 -91.41 -66.32
CA ASN A 545 -20.80 -91.06 -65.27
C ASN A 545 -20.95 -89.62 -64.77
N ASN A 546 -22.04 -88.94 -65.11
CA ASN A 546 -22.28 -87.55 -64.74
C ASN A 546 -23.75 -87.28 -64.41
N LEU A 547 -24.43 -88.27 -63.81
CA LEU A 547 -25.80 -88.10 -63.35
C LEU A 547 -25.79 -87.14 -62.16
N ASP A 548 -26.42 -85.97 -62.29
CA ASP A 548 -26.44 -85.00 -61.20
C ASP A 548 -27.31 -85.52 -60.04
N LEU A 549 -26.70 -85.69 -58.86
CA LEU A 549 -27.42 -86.11 -57.65
C LEU A 549 -27.96 -84.94 -56.84
N GLY A 550 -27.63 -83.69 -57.21
CA GLY A 550 -28.01 -82.50 -56.47
C GLY A 550 -27.37 -82.42 -55.07
N LEU A 551 -26.23 -83.09 -54.87
CA LEU A 551 -25.49 -83.13 -53.61
C LEU A 551 -24.15 -82.41 -53.77
N SER A 552 -24.00 -81.25 -53.14
CA SER A 552 -22.79 -80.43 -53.23
C SER A 552 -22.48 -79.66 -51.96
N VAL A 553 -21.20 -79.59 -51.58
CA VAL A 553 -20.72 -78.73 -50.50
C VAL A 553 -19.53 -77.90 -50.97
N SER A 554 -19.52 -76.63 -50.59
CA SER A 554 -18.41 -75.72 -50.90
C SER A 554 -17.69 -75.31 -49.63
N VAL A 555 -16.36 -75.44 -49.63
CA VAL A 555 -15.48 -75.01 -48.53
C VAL A 555 -14.68 -73.80 -49.00
N THR A 556 -14.81 -72.67 -48.32
CA THR A 556 -13.98 -71.48 -48.57
C THR A 556 -12.70 -71.56 -47.73
N VAL A 557 -11.56 -71.80 -48.39
CA VAL A 557 -10.24 -71.79 -47.76
C VAL A 557 -9.69 -70.35 -47.72
N PRO A 558 -9.36 -69.79 -46.54
CA PRO A 558 -8.82 -68.44 -46.41
C PRO A 558 -7.53 -68.20 -47.20
N ALA A 559 -7.25 -66.95 -47.55
CA ALA A 559 -5.97 -66.53 -48.13
C ALA A 559 -4.79 -66.89 -47.22
N ASN A 560 -3.63 -67.19 -47.81
CA ASN A 560 -2.39 -67.50 -47.07
C ASN A 560 -2.56 -68.54 -45.95
N SER A 561 -3.31 -69.61 -46.19
CA SER A 561 -3.59 -70.64 -45.20
C SER A 561 -3.45 -72.06 -45.76
N THR A 562 -3.17 -73.02 -44.89
CA THR A 562 -3.25 -74.45 -45.20
C THR A 562 -4.52 -75.00 -44.57
N ALA A 563 -5.41 -75.56 -45.39
CA ALA A 563 -6.62 -76.24 -44.94
C ALA A 563 -6.46 -77.77 -44.95
N LYS A 564 -7.06 -78.45 -43.97
CA LYS A 564 -7.32 -79.89 -43.98
C LYS A 564 -8.82 -80.10 -44.10
N ILE A 565 -9.24 -80.74 -45.17
CA ILE A 565 -10.66 -80.94 -45.48
C ILE A 565 -10.92 -82.43 -45.52
N VAL A 566 -11.93 -82.87 -44.77
CA VAL A 566 -12.41 -84.25 -44.75
C VAL A 566 -13.83 -84.25 -45.24
N VAL A 567 -14.10 -84.93 -46.36
CA VAL A 567 -15.41 -85.04 -46.97
C VAL A 567 -15.91 -86.47 -46.82
N ASP A 568 -17.05 -86.62 -46.18
CA ASP A 568 -17.73 -87.90 -45.99
C ASP A 568 -19.09 -87.85 -46.70
N TYR A 569 -19.47 -88.92 -47.38
CA TYR A 569 -20.78 -89.03 -48.01
C TYR A 569 -21.41 -90.41 -47.86
N ASN A 570 -22.73 -90.43 -47.98
CA ASN A 570 -23.57 -91.62 -48.00
C ASN A 570 -24.67 -91.41 -49.05
N VAL A 571 -24.71 -92.22 -50.10
CA VAL A 571 -25.71 -92.13 -51.17
C VAL A 571 -26.37 -93.49 -51.39
N PRO A 572 -27.66 -93.64 -51.08
CA PRO A 572 -28.44 -94.82 -51.45
C PRO A 572 -28.53 -94.95 -52.97
N VAL A 573 -28.25 -96.14 -53.51
CA VAL A 573 -28.33 -96.45 -54.94
C VAL A 573 -28.79 -97.89 -55.18
N GLY A 574 -29.58 -98.12 -56.23
CA GLY A 574 -29.92 -99.45 -56.68
C GLY A 574 -31.11 -99.48 -57.64
N THR A 575 -31.67 -100.66 -57.93
CA THR A 575 -32.66 -100.84 -58.99
C THR A 575 -34.09 -100.80 -58.49
N THR A 576 -34.97 -100.21 -59.31
CA THR A 576 -36.39 -100.00 -58.98
C THR A 576 -37.31 -101.13 -59.46
N ASN A 577 -36.85 -101.98 -60.39
CA ASN A 577 -37.59 -103.13 -60.94
C ASN A 577 -36.61 -104.16 -61.53
N THR A 578 -36.58 -105.40 -61.02
CA THR A 578 -35.67 -106.46 -61.50
C THR A 578 -36.46 -107.65 -62.07
N ALA A 579 -36.31 -107.90 -63.37
CA ALA A 579 -36.81 -109.08 -64.05
C ALA A 579 -35.63 -109.85 -64.65
N SER A 580 -34.95 -110.66 -63.82
CA SER A 580 -33.80 -111.53 -64.10
C SER A 580 -32.54 -110.91 -64.76
N ASN A 581 -31.37 -111.23 -64.16
CA ASN A 581 -29.99 -110.89 -64.57
C ASN A 581 -29.63 -109.40 -64.62
N GLU A 582 -29.25 -108.87 -63.45
CA GLU A 582 -28.62 -107.56 -63.34
C GLU A 582 -27.09 -107.69 -63.47
N LEU A 583 -26.54 -107.22 -64.59
CA LEU A 583 -25.10 -107.03 -64.78
C LEU A 583 -24.85 -105.52 -64.82
N GLY A 584 -24.15 -104.95 -63.85
CA GLY A 584 -23.85 -103.53 -63.89
C GLY A 584 -23.04 -103.01 -62.70
N TYR A 585 -22.43 -101.84 -62.86
CA TYR A 585 -21.78 -101.11 -61.78
C TYR A 585 -22.55 -99.83 -61.49
N TYR A 586 -22.86 -99.61 -60.22
CA TYR A 586 -23.44 -98.35 -59.75
C TYR A 586 -22.56 -97.76 -58.68
N GLY A 587 -22.53 -96.44 -58.63
CA GLY A 587 -21.65 -95.77 -57.72
C GLY A 587 -21.83 -94.28 -57.70
N VAL A 588 -20.97 -93.65 -56.91
CA VAL A 588 -20.84 -92.22 -56.83
C VAL A 588 -19.49 -91.83 -57.41
N ARG A 589 -19.53 -90.93 -58.37
CA ARG A 589 -18.39 -90.19 -58.87
C ARG A 589 -18.21 -88.95 -58.00
N PHE A 590 -17.07 -88.85 -57.34
CA PHE A 590 -16.76 -87.72 -56.46
C PHE A 590 -16.04 -86.63 -57.25
N ILE A 591 -16.65 -85.44 -57.32
CA ILE A 591 -16.18 -84.32 -58.13
C ILE A 591 -15.63 -83.23 -57.22
N ARG A 592 -14.42 -82.76 -57.48
CA ARG A 592 -13.78 -81.59 -56.85
C ARG A 592 -13.56 -80.52 -57.91
N ASN A 593 -14.15 -79.35 -57.73
CA ASN A 593 -14.04 -78.20 -58.65
C ASN A 593 -14.28 -78.58 -60.13
N GLY A 594 -15.27 -79.45 -60.39
CA GLY A 594 -15.62 -79.93 -61.72
C GLY A 594 -14.78 -81.09 -62.27
N GLY A 595 -13.64 -81.43 -61.63
CA GLY A 595 -12.84 -82.61 -61.96
C GLY A 595 -13.15 -83.81 -61.06
N GLU A 596 -13.07 -85.04 -61.57
CA GLU A 596 -13.21 -86.22 -60.70
C GLU A 596 -11.96 -86.45 -59.87
N GLU A 597 -12.18 -86.78 -58.60
CA GLU A 597 -11.14 -87.27 -57.70
C GLU A 597 -11.38 -88.75 -57.39
N PRO A 598 -10.67 -89.68 -58.08
CA PRO A 598 -10.92 -91.11 -57.96
C PRO A 598 -10.84 -91.65 -56.53
N ALA A 599 -10.03 -91.00 -55.67
CA ALA A 599 -9.90 -91.37 -54.26
C ALA A 599 -11.22 -91.23 -53.48
N GLY A 600 -12.10 -90.31 -53.89
CA GLY A 600 -13.44 -90.11 -53.34
C GLY A 600 -14.52 -90.95 -54.04
N SER A 601 -14.35 -91.31 -55.32
CA SER A 601 -15.32 -92.10 -56.08
C SER A 601 -15.45 -93.54 -55.54
N ARG A 602 -16.66 -94.11 -55.57
CA ARG A 602 -16.93 -95.51 -55.18
C ARG A 602 -17.91 -96.12 -56.17
N LYS A 603 -17.68 -97.36 -56.59
CA LYS A 603 -18.65 -98.15 -57.37
C LYS A 603 -18.71 -99.56 -56.83
N TYR A 604 -19.88 -100.17 -56.92
CA TYR A 604 -20.16 -101.53 -56.45
C TYR A 604 -20.97 -102.29 -57.50
N THR A 605 -20.83 -103.61 -57.46
CA THR A 605 -21.62 -104.54 -58.26
C THR A 605 -22.78 -105.03 -57.40
N ILE A 606 -24.00 -104.99 -57.93
CA ILE A 606 -25.14 -105.64 -57.29
C ILE A 606 -25.08 -107.13 -57.68
N PRO A 607 -24.91 -108.07 -56.73
CA PRO A 607 -24.83 -109.49 -57.05
C PRO A 607 -26.16 -110.05 -57.59
N GLU A 608 -26.09 -111.09 -58.42
CA GLU A 608 -27.26 -111.77 -58.97
C GLU A 608 -28.19 -112.26 -57.83
N GLY A 609 -29.44 -111.77 -57.78
CA GLY A 609 -30.36 -112.07 -56.69
C GLY A 609 -31.85 -111.96 -57.04
N ASN A 610 -32.67 -112.75 -56.34
CA ASN A 610 -34.12 -112.96 -56.56
C ASN A 610 -34.96 -111.67 -56.68
N ASN A 611 -36.06 -111.78 -57.44
CA ASN A 611 -37.06 -110.75 -57.76
C ASN A 611 -37.34 -109.74 -56.62
N GLY A 612 -37.08 -108.45 -56.87
CA GLY A 612 -37.41 -107.35 -55.96
C GLY A 612 -36.51 -106.11 -56.16
N SER A 613 -36.97 -104.94 -55.73
CA SER A 613 -36.14 -103.72 -55.72
C SER A 613 -34.99 -103.87 -54.72
N GLN A 614 -33.77 -103.54 -55.14
CA GLN A 614 -32.56 -103.66 -54.33
C GLN A 614 -31.87 -102.30 -54.25
N MET A 615 -31.56 -101.82 -53.06
CA MET A 615 -30.86 -100.55 -52.83
C MET A 615 -29.76 -100.77 -51.78
N VAL A 616 -28.58 -100.21 -52.02
CA VAL A 616 -27.43 -100.22 -51.12
C VAL A 616 -26.90 -98.80 -50.95
N SER A 617 -26.39 -98.48 -49.76
CA SER A 617 -25.73 -97.20 -49.50
C SER A 617 -24.28 -97.21 -49.97
N THR A 618 -23.98 -96.36 -50.95
CA THR A 618 -22.60 -96.05 -51.34
C THR A 618 -22.03 -95.03 -50.35
N VAL A 619 -21.14 -95.48 -49.47
CA VAL A 619 -20.44 -94.63 -48.52
C VAL A 619 -19.01 -94.36 -48.98
N GLY A 620 -18.55 -93.13 -48.84
CA GLY A 620 -17.20 -92.73 -49.22
C GLY A 620 -16.61 -91.67 -48.30
N LYS A 621 -15.29 -91.66 -48.25
CA LYS A 621 -14.50 -90.68 -47.52
C LYS A 621 -13.36 -90.19 -48.41
N TYR A 622 -13.21 -88.87 -48.48
CA TYR A 622 -12.11 -88.18 -49.14
C TYR A 622 -11.47 -87.22 -48.14
N ALA A 623 -10.15 -87.10 -48.14
CA ALA A 623 -9.45 -86.12 -47.32
C ALA A 623 -8.34 -85.48 -48.13
N GLU A 624 -8.19 -84.16 -48.00
CA GLU A 624 -7.12 -83.42 -48.63
C GLU A 624 -6.50 -82.40 -47.68
N THR A 625 -5.24 -82.06 -47.98
CA THR A 625 -4.60 -80.86 -47.44
C THR A 625 -4.45 -79.88 -48.61
N TYR A 626 -5.10 -78.73 -48.51
CA TYR A 626 -5.07 -77.69 -49.53
C TYR A 626 -4.24 -76.51 -49.03
N ASN A 627 -3.18 -76.15 -49.76
CA ASN A 627 -2.36 -74.99 -49.44
C ASN A 627 -2.78 -73.79 -50.30
N ASN A 628 -3.45 -72.80 -49.71
CA ASN A 628 -3.79 -71.55 -50.38
C ASN A 628 -2.67 -70.52 -50.16
N THR A 629 -1.76 -70.40 -51.12
CA THR A 629 -0.68 -69.40 -51.11
C THR A 629 -1.09 -68.05 -51.71
N SER A 630 -2.35 -67.89 -52.12
CA SER A 630 -2.82 -66.66 -52.73
C SER A 630 -3.32 -65.65 -51.68
N ALA A 631 -3.33 -64.37 -52.04
CA ALA A 631 -3.86 -63.29 -51.22
C ALA A 631 -5.41 -63.23 -51.20
N SER A 632 -6.10 -64.21 -51.79
CA SER A 632 -7.56 -64.27 -51.85
C SER A 632 -8.09 -65.63 -51.38
N PRO A 633 -9.31 -65.69 -50.79
CA PRO A 633 -9.93 -66.96 -50.47
C PRO A 633 -10.18 -67.82 -51.72
N VAL A 634 -10.07 -69.14 -51.58
CA VAL A 634 -10.37 -70.11 -52.65
C VAL A 634 -11.53 -70.99 -52.24
N ILE A 635 -12.52 -71.13 -53.11
CA ILE A 635 -13.67 -72.03 -52.89
C ILE A 635 -13.34 -73.39 -53.51
N ILE A 636 -13.47 -74.46 -52.72
CA ILE A 636 -13.40 -75.84 -53.19
C ILE A 636 -14.80 -76.43 -53.10
N THR A 637 -15.37 -76.76 -54.25
CA THR A 637 -16.70 -77.37 -54.37
C THR A 637 -16.55 -78.88 -54.54
N TYR A 638 -17.18 -79.64 -53.66
CA TYR A 638 -17.28 -81.09 -53.73
C TYR A 638 -18.70 -81.46 -54.14
N THR A 639 -18.86 -82.19 -55.23
CA THR A 639 -20.17 -82.60 -55.77
C THR A 639 -20.19 -84.11 -55.97
N LEU A 640 -21.35 -84.73 -55.77
CA LEU A 640 -21.54 -86.15 -56.02
C LEU A 640 -22.37 -86.35 -57.28
N ASN A 641 -21.83 -87.09 -58.25
CA ASN A 641 -22.56 -87.50 -59.44
C ASN A 641 -22.80 -89.01 -59.41
N GLY A 642 -23.96 -89.47 -59.84
CA GLY A 642 -24.26 -90.88 -60.02
C GLY A 642 -23.45 -91.46 -61.18
N TYR A 643 -22.96 -92.68 -60.95
CA TYR A 643 -22.28 -93.51 -61.93
C TYR A 643 -23.10 -94.77 -62.17
N VAL A 644 -23.35 -95.09 -63.43
CA VAL A 644 -24.09 -96.26 -63.89
C VAL A 644 -23.37 -96.84 -65.11
N GLU A 645 -23.11 -98.14 -65.10
CA GLU A 645 -22.44 -98.85 -66.20
C GLU A 645 -23.16 -100.17 -66.49
N SER A 646 -23.59 -100.34 -67.76
CA SER A 646 -24.16 -101.57 -68.33
C SER A 646 -25.49 -102.08 -67.75
N THR A 647 -26.36 -101.22 -67.21
CA THR A 647 -27.63 -101.68 -66.60
C THR A 647 -28.79 -101.92 -67.57
N ASN A 648 -29.55 -103.00 -67.34
CA ASN A 648 -30.80 -103.30 -68.05
C ASN A 648 -32.05 -102.88 -67.25
N HIS A 649 -31.89 -102.21 -66.11
CA HIS A 649 -32.97 -101.79 -65.23
C HIS A 649 -32.89 -100.30 -64.85
N PRO A 650 -34.02 -99.64 -64.52
CA PRO A 650 -33.96 -98.28 -64.02
C PRO A 650 -33.33 -98.24 -62.62
N VAL A 651 -32.33 -97.38 -62.46
CA VAL A 651 -31.55 -97.16 -61.24
C VAL A 651 -32.09 -95.93 -60.53
N ARG A 652 -32.16 -95.99 -59.20
CA ARG A 652 -32.53 -94.87 -58.34
C ARG A 652 -31.37 -94.55 -57.41
N PHE A 653 -31.11 -93.25 -57.26
CA PHE A 653 -30.14 -92.67 -56.34
C PHE A 653 -30.85 -91.83 -55.27
N ASN A 654 -30.09 -91.43 -54.25
CA ASN A 654 -30.43 -90.52 -53.16
C ASN A 654 -31.42 -91.05 -52.11
N MET A 655 -32.54 -91.64 -52.50
CA MET A 655 -33.54 -92.14 -51.55
C MET A 655 -34.53 -93.04 -52.28
N TRP A 656 -35.33 -93.81 -51.54
CA TRP A 656 -36.40 -94.59 -52.16
C TRP A 656 -37.59 -93.72 -52.58
N ALA A 657 -38.04 -92.84 -51.68
CA ALA A 657 -39.16 -91.94 -51.91
C ALA A 657 -38.89 -90.54 -51.35
N ALA A 658 -39.42 -89.52 -52.05
CA ALA A 658 -39.32 -88.11 -51.64
C ALA A 658 -40.14 -87.75 -50.39
N SER A 659 -41.05 -88.64 -49.96
CA SER A 659 -41.86 -88.46 -48.75
C SER A 659 -42.03 -89.80 -48.03
N GLY A 660 -42.28 -89.75 -46.72
CA GLY A 660 -42.28 -90.94 -45.86
C GLY A 660 -40.89 -91.27 -45.30
N GLN A 661 -40.81 -92.31 -44.47
CA GLN A 661 -39.57 -92.65 -43.77
C GLN A 661 -38.75 -93.66 -44.59
N ASN A 662 -37.55 -93.26 -45.04
CA ASN A 662 -36.61 -94.07 -45.83
C ASN A 662 -35.77 -95.04 -44.94
N PHE A 663 -36.38 -95.71 -43.97
CA PHE A 663 -35.68 -96.41 -42.87
C PHE A 663 -34.67 -97.48 -43.30
N ASN A 664 -34.93 -98.19 -44.38
CA ASN A 664 -34.08 -99.32 -44.80
C ASN A 664 -32.94 -98.93 -45.75
N TRP A 665 -32.99 -97.71 -46.32
CA TRP A 665 -32.08 -97.32 -47.41
C TRP A 665 -31.40 -95.97 -47.18
N GLY A 666 -31.95 -95.12 -46.30
CA GLY A 666 -31.37 -93.82 -45.96
C GLY A 666 -31.70 -92.70 -46.94
N VAL A 667 -31.06 -91.55 -46.71
CA VAL A 667 -31.14 -90.35 -47.55
C VAL A 667 -29.72 -89.95 -47.95
N GLY A 668 -29.54 -89.59 -49.21
CA GLY A 668 -28.27 -89.16 -49.78
C GLY A 668 -27.77 -87.92 -49.04
N SER A 669 -26.52 -87.93 -48.62
CA SER A 669 -25.92 -86.80 -47.91
C SER A 669 -24.42 -86.70 -48.17
N ILE A 670 -23.90 -85.49 -48.18
CA ILE A 670 -22.48 -85.17 -48.20
C ILE A 670 -22.16 -84.20 -47.07
N SER A 671 -21.00 -84.36 -46.44
CA SER A 671 -20.49 -83.44 -45.43
C SER A 671 -19.02 -83.18 -45.62
N ALA A 672 -18.57 -81.94 -45.44
CA ALA A 672 -17.16 -81.55 -45.41
C ALA A 672 -16.83 -80.93 -44.05
N THR A 673 -15.90 -81.50 -43.31
CA THR A 673 -15.29 -80.89 -42.12
C THR A 673 -13.97 -80.28 -42.52
N ALA A 674 -13.83 -78.96 -42.36
CA ALA A 674 -12.64 -78.24 -42.75
C ALA A 674 -11.96 -77.61 -41.53
N PHE A 675 -10.64 -77.73 -41.49
CA PHE A 675 -9.77 -77.01 -40.57
C PHE A 675 -8.77 -76.17 -41.34
N ALA A 676 -8.27 -75.07 -40.80
CA ALA A 676 -7.17 -74.32 -41.40
C ALA A 676 -6.21 -73.76 -40.36
N LYS A 677 -5.00 -73.51 -40.81
CA LYS A 677 -3.97 -72.77 -40.08
C LYS A 677 -3.33 -71.76 -41.02
N ASP A 678 -2.84 -70.67 -40.47
CA ASP A 678 -2.10 -69.67 -41.25
C ASP A 678 -0.75 -70.25 -41.71
N ASN A 679 -0.31 -69.84 -42.90
CA ASN A 679 0.94 -70.31 -43.52
C ASN A 679 2.21 -69.66 -42.96
#